data_AF-A0A165T9A5-F1
#
_entry.id   AF-A0A165T9A5-F1
#
_cell.length_a   1.000
_cell.length_b   1.000
_cell.length_c   1.000
_cell.angle_alpha   90.00
_cell.angle_beta   90.00
_cell.angle_gamma   90.00
#
_symmetry.space_group_name_H-M   'P 1'
#
loop_
_entity.id
_entity.type
_entity.pdbx_description
1 polymer ?
#
loop_
_entity_poly.entity_id
_entity_poly.type
_entity_poly.pdbx_seq_one_letter_code
_entity_poly.pdbx_strand_id
1 'polypeptide(L)'
;MGRTRKRKAPVAQPAQIRSVTSVNKNSSRAIIRQFHCLLRNKVRLEKQKATPENARALAQVEREIERIGGLNTYQKMSTIGQSNDRGGGSEKVLIPWLKGQGLEAVGAKSKLKLLEVGALKPDNYASCSSWLDVTPIDLNSRHPSIREEDFLLMNEVEHANKWDLISLSLVLNFVPDARDRGRMLRLAHTMLKPDGILFLATIHYRLIQTSNATARDETVAFNTQYASPDELQQAIRELRYAFPEDDRVVTEPEIVKDYGSSDNSYHPTAPHAVVVRVKSTEDVVKIVNIARKYRVPITPYGGATSLEGHFSGYASRDICIDMSGMDRILEIHEDDGDLVCQAGAKWEDINETLKDKGIPLFFPLDPGPGATIGGMIGTGCSGTNAVRYGTAKAEWFLNVTVVLPSGEVIKTRRRARKSSAGFDTTKLFIGAEGTLGIVTEATLRLAPVIPTKVAMAQFPNVDRAVSAVQEVLNSPYGPHLQCVELLDDQMMKAMNVGGMVDKEYPEKDTLFFKIQGAPQAIKETADVVEGIVKKHGSTQFKFASTDEEADNLWQNRKYALVSTLAWIPGARVWTTDVCVPPSCLPKLVYETKKDLASIGITSTIVGHVGDGNFHALLLFKNDEELKKVSDAVHRMVHRAVDLDGSCTGEHGVGIGKKEYLYDELGEGTVALMKTLKKVIDPLNIMNPGKLYPDQPKDRKSH
;
A
#
# COMPACT_ATOMS: atom_id res chain seq x y z
N MET A 1 -73.57 -48.29 -9.52
CA MET A 1 -73.11 -46.94 -9.93
C MET A 1 -72.15 -46.40 -8.88
N GLY A 2 -70.85 -46.66 -9.02
CA GLY A 2 -69.84 -46.30 -8.03
C GLY A 2 -69.39 -44.84 -8.19
N ARG A 3 -69.66 -44.01 -7.17
CA ARG A 3 -69.11 -42.65 -7.03
C ARG A 3 -67.66 -42.74 -6.56
N THR A 4 -66.70 -42.48 -7.44
CA THR A 4 -65.29 -42.30 -7.06
C THR A 4 -64.95 -40.81 -6.98
N ARG A 5 -64.55 -40.39 -5.77
CA ARG A 5 -64.08 -39.05 -5.41
C ARG A 5 -62.94 -38.58 -6.34
N LYS A 6 -63.13 -37.41 -6.97
CA LYS A 6 -62.09 -36.70 -7.72
C LYS A 6 -60.96 -36.24 -6.78
N ARG A 7 -59.72 -36.65 -7.09
CA ARG A 7 -58.46 -36.13 -6.54
C ARG A 7 -58.25 -34.68 -7.01
N LYS A 8 -57.79 -33.81 -6.10
CA LYS A 8 -57.34 -32.44 -6.41
C LYS A 8 -56.05 -32.51 -7.26
N ALA A 9 -56.03 -31.79 -8.38
CA ALA A 9 -54.82 -31.44 -9.12
C ALA A 9 -54.41 -30.00 -8.74
N PRO A 10 -53.11 -29.72 -8.48
CA PRO A 10 -52.64 -28.35 -8.35
C PRO A 10 -52.44 -27.77 -9.75
N VAL A 11 -53.15 -26.70 -10.09
CA VAL A 11 -52.84 -25.89 -11.28
C VAL A 11 -52.50 -24.49 -10.78
N ALA A 12 -51.22 -24.29 -10.48
CA ALA A 12 -50.63 -22.96 -10.49
C ALA A 12 -50.78 -22.42 -11.91
N GLN A 13 -51.55 -21.33 -12.04
CA GLN A 13 -51.63 -20.57 -13.29
C GLN A 13 -50.24 -20.01 -13.63
N PRO A 14 -49.85 -19.96 -14.92
CA PRO A 14 -48.69 -19.20 -15.34
C PRO A 14 -48.91 -17.73 -14.97
N ALA A 15 -47.99 -17.17 -14.18
CA ALA A 15 -48.02 -15.77 -13.82
C ALA A 15 -48.03 -14.90 -15.10
N GLN A 16 -48.99 -13.98 -15.17
CA GLN A 16 -49.06 -12.95 -16.19
C GLN A 16 -47.72 -12.22 -16.33
N ILE A 17 -47.23 -12.15 -17.57
CA ILE A 17 -46.08 -11.33 -17.95
C ILE A 17 -46.45 -9.87 -17.69
N ARG A 18 -45.93 -9.30 -16.60
CA ARG A 18 -45.99 -7.86 -16.36
C ARG A 18 -45.18 -7.15 -17.44
N SER A 19 -45.82 -6.24 -18.16
CA SER A 19 -45.16 -5.25 -19.01
C SER A 19 -44.25 -4.37 -18.14
N VAL A 20 -42.93 -4.59 -18.25
CA VAL A 20 -41.94 -3.77 -17.54
C VAL A 20 -41.75 -2.45 -18.29
N THR A 21 -42.59 -1.47 -17.99
CA THR A 21 -42.31 -0.05 -18.21
C THR A 21 -41.44 0.48 -17.06
N SER A 22 -40.39 1.23 -17.44
CA SER A 22 -39.32 1.86 -16.63
C SER A 22 -38.35 0.94 -15.87
N VAL A 23 -37.33 0.43 -16.57
CA VAL A 23 -36.09 -0.09 -15.93
C VAL A 23 -35.30 1.10 -15.37
N ASN A 24 -34.81 1.06 -14.13
CA ASN A 24 -33.98 2.12 -13.53
C ASN A 24 -32.57 2.19 -14.20
N LYS A 25 -31.93 3.38 -14.25
CA LYS A 25 -30.54 3.57 -14.73
C LYS A 25 -29.53 2.69 -14.01
N ASN A 26 -29.71 2.52 -12.69
CA ASN A 26 -28.79 1.75 -11.86
C ASN A 26 -28.93 0.24 -12.08
N SER A 27 -30.14 -0.26 -12.37
CA SER A 27 -30.39 -1.70 -12.58
C SER A 27 -29.83 -2.22 -13.91
N SER A 28 -29.86 -1.44 -15.00
CA SER A 28 -29.29 -1.92 -16.27
C SER A 28 -27.76 -1.96 -16.24
N ARG A 29 -27.11 -0.96 -15.62
CA ARG A 29 -25.65 -0.93 -15.44
C ARG A 29 -25.17 -2.08 -14.57
N ALA A 30 -25.91 -2.41 -13.51
CA ALA A 30 -25.62 -3.56 -12.66
C ALA A 30 -25.71 -4.88 -13.42
N ILE A 31 -26.78 -5.08 -14.22
CA ILE A 31 -26.95 -6.28 -15.05
C ILE A 31 -25.83 -6.41 -16.09
N ILE A 32 -25.49 -5.32 -16.80
CA ILE A 32 -24.39 -5.28 -17.77
C ILE A 32 -23.06 -5.68 -17.11
N ARG A 33 -22.74 -5.09 -15.95
CA ARG A 33 -21.53 -5.40 -15.18
C ARG A 33 -21.48 -6.87 -14.73
N GLN A 34 -22.59 -7.39 -14.22
CA GLN A 34 -22.67 -8.79 -13.79
C GLN A 34 -22.46 -9.75 -14.97
N PHE A 35 -23.04 -9.44 -16.13
CA PHE A 35 -22.84 -10.20 -17.36
C PHE A 35 -21.37 -10.23 -17.79
N HIS A 36 -20.66 -9.10 -17.66
CA HIS A 36 -19.23 -8.98 -17.99
C HIS A 36 -18.34 -9.85 -17.11
N CYS A 37 -18.58 -9.86 -15.79
CA CYS A 37 -17.84 -10.72 -14.87
C CYS A 37 -18.01 -12.21 -15.20
N LEU A 38 -19.25 -12.61 -15.53
CA LEU A 38 -19.56 -14.01 -15.82
C LEU A 38 -18.93 -14.49 -17.14
N LEU A 39 -18.95 -13.68 -18.20
CA LEU A 39 -18.28 -14.03 -19.46
C LEU A 39 -16.76 -14.20 -19.30
N ARG A 40 -16.11 -13.31 -18.53
CA ARG A 40 -14.67 -13.45 -18.24
C ARG A 40 -14.37 -14.72 -17.46
N ASN A 41 -15.20 -15.05 -16.48
CA ASN A 41 -15.07 -16.28 -15.70
C ASN A 41 -15.28 -17.53 -16.56
N LYS A 42 -16.26 -17.51 -17.48
CA LYS A 42 -16.51 -18.58 -18.43
C LYS A 42 -15.28 -18.87 -19.28
N VAL A 43 -14.73 -17.85 -19.95
CA VAL A 43 -13.56 -18.02 -20.83
C VAL A 43 -12.31 -18.44 -20.05
N ARG A 44 -12.13 -17.94 -18.82
CA ARG A 44 -11.03 -18.38 -17.94
C ARG A 44 -11.12 -19.88 -17.64
N LEU A 45 -12.31 -20.38 -17.34
CA LEU A 45 -12.55 -21.79 -17.01
C LEU A 45 -12.43 -22.71 -18.24
N GLU A 46 -12.90 -22.27 -19.41
CA GLU A 46 -12.78 -23.00 -20.68
C GLU A 46 -11.32 -23.25 -21.11
N LYS A 47 -10.38 -22.38 -20.69
CA LYS A 47 -8.95 -22.50 -21.00
C LYS A 47 -8.15 -23.36 -20.02
N GLN A 48 -8.73 -23.71 -18.88
CA GLN A 48 -8.06 -24.55 -17.89
C GLN A 48 -8.20 -26.03 -18.27
N LYS A 49 -7.32 -26.89 -17.72
CA LYS A 49 -7.46 -28.35 -17.91
C LYS A 49 -8.86 -28.78 -17.47
N ALA A 50 -9.49 -29.64 -18.27
CA ALA A 50 -10.80 -30.20 -17.97
C ALA A 50 -10.73 -31.11 -16.74
N THR A 51 -10.95 -30.54 -15.56
CA THR A 51 -11.12 -31.27 -14.29
C THR A 51 -12.60 -31.30 -13.91
N PRO A 52 -13.05 -32.27 -13.08
CA PRO A 52 -14.42 -32.30 -12.57
C PRO A 52 -14.81 -31.02 -11.83
N GLU A 53 -13.85 -30.35 -11.21
CA GLU A 53 -14.05 -29.08 -10.50
C GLU A 53 -14.26 -27.91 -11.47
N ASN A 54 -13.44 -27.80 -12.53
CA ASN A 54 -13.59 -26.78 -13.56
C ASN A 54 -14.88 -26.95 -14.36
N ALA A 55 -15.30 -28.20 -14.63
CA ALA A 55 -16.57 -28.49 -15.29
C ALA A 55 -17.78 -28.04 -14.45
N ARG A 56 -17.73 -28.23 -13.11
CA ARG A 56 -18.79 -27.75 -12.20
C ARG A 56 -18.82 -26.22 -12.13
N ALA A 57 -17.66 -25.58 -12.04
CA ALA A 57 -17.53 -24.13 -12.02
C ALA A 57 -18.04 -23.52 -13.33
N LEU A 58 -17.73 -24.13 -14.48
CA LEU A 58 -18.19 -23.69 -15.80
C LEU A 58 -19.72 -23.78 -15.90
N ALA A 59 -20.30 -24.93 -15.53
CA ALA A 59 -21.76 -25.11 -15.52
C ALA A 59 -22.48 -24.15 -14.54
N GLN A 60 -21.82 -23.75 -13.45
CA GLN A 60 -22.36 -22.74 -12.54
C GLN A 60 -22.38 -21.35 -13.17
N VAL A 61 -21.30 -20.95 -13.83
CA VAL A 61 -21.23 -19.66 -14.54
C VAL A 61 -22.26 -19.61 -15.67
N GLU A 62 -22.44 -20.68 -16.43
CA GLU A 62 -23.44 -20.76 -17.50
C GLU A 62 -24.88 -20.62 -16.99
N ARG A 63 -25.23 -21.34 -15.92
CA ARG A 63 -26.53 -21.18 -15.26
C ARG A 63 -26.76 -19.77 -14.75
N GLU A 64 -25.71 -19.10 -14.29
CA GLU A 64 -25.83 -17.74 -13.80
C GLU A 64 -26.03 -16.72 -14.94
N ILE A 65 -25.39 -16.93 -16.09
CA ILE A 65 -25.60 -16.16 -17.33
C ILE A 65 -27.07 -16.31 -17.79
N GLU A 66 -27.60 -17.54 -17.79
CA GLU A 66 -29.00 -17.79 -18.11
C GLU A 66 -29.96 -17.12 -17.10
N ARG A 67 -29.64 -17.22 -15.80
CA ARG A 67 -30.45 -16.64 -14.72
C ARG A 67 -30.62 -15.13 -14.85
N ILE A 68 -29.60 -14.42 -15.32
CA ILE A 68 -29.67 -12.96 -15.57
C ILE A 68 -30.24 -12.60 -16.95
N GLY A 69 -30.83 -13.58 -17.63
CA GLY A 69 -31.59 -13.41 -18.87
C GLY A 69 -30.77 -13.55 -20.16
N GLY A 70 -29.54 -14.08 -20.06
CA GLY A 70 -28.69 -14.42 -21.19
C GLY A 70 -28.29 -13.25 -22.08
N LEU A 71 -27.73 -13.56 -23.24
CA LEU A 71 -27.23 -12.59 -24.21
C LEU A 71 -28.31 -11.60 -24.67
N ASN A 72 -29.57 -12.06 -24.75
CA ASN A 72 -30.71 -11.23 -25.14
C ASN A 72 -30.97 -10.09 -24.14
N THR A 73 -30.91 -10.38 -22.85
CA THR A 73 -31.12 -9.35 -21.81
C THR A 73 -29.94 -8.40 -21.77
N TYR A 74 -28.72 -8.89 -21.95
CA TYR A 74 -27.53 -8.05 -22.08
C TYR A 74 -27.65 -7.05 -23.24
N GLN A 75 -27.93 -7.53 -24.45
CA GLN A 75 -28.07 -6.67 -25.65
C GLN A 75 -29.17 -5.62 -25.45
N LYS A 76 -30.34 -6.03 -24.94
CA LYS A 76 -31.45 -5.10 -24.64
C LYS A 76 -31.04 -4.02 -23.64
N MET A 77 -30.34 -4.38 -22.57
CA MET A 77 -29.88 -3.42 -21.56
C MET A 77 -28.80 -2.47 -22.11
N SER A 78 -27.93 -2.95 -23.01
CA SER A 78 -26.91 -2.14 -23.68
C SER A 78 -27.53 -1.13 -24.67
N THR A 79 -28.56 -1.52 -25.44
CA THR A 79 -29.31 -0.59 -26.31
C THR A 79 -30.01 0.50 -25.50
N ILE A 80 -30.61 0.15 -24.36
CA ILE A 80 -31.19 1.13 -23.42
C ILE A 80 -30.10 2.07 -22.87
N GLY A 81 -28.89 1.57 -22.65
CA GLY A 81 -27.72 2.34 -22.22
C GLY A 81 -27.29 3.44 -23.19
N GLN A 82 -27.57 3.29 -24.50
CA GLN A 82 -27.28 4.29 -25.53
C GLN A 82 -28.40 5.35 -25.71
N SER A 83 -29.42 5.37 -24.84
CA SER A 83 -30.42 6.46 -24.84
C SER A 83 -29.82 7.76 -24.26
N ASN A 84 -30.34 8.93 -24.68
CA ASN A 84 -29.88 10.24 -24.21
C ASN A 84 -29.87 10.35 -22.68
N ASP A 85 -30.81 9.68 -22.02
CA ASP A 85 -30.89 9.69 -20.56
C ASP A 85 -29.70 8.95 -19.90
N ARG A 86 -28.97 8.05 -20.57
CA ARG A 86 -28.00 7.14 -19.93
C ARG A 86 -26.53 7.37 -20.28
N GLY A 87 -26.23 8.37 -21.10
CA GLY A 87 -24.88 8.74 -21.53
C GLY A 87 -24.66 8.73 -23.05
N GLY A 88 -25.62 8.21 -23.83
CA GLY A 88 -25.52 8.09 -25.30
C GLY A 88 -24.56 6.98 -25.76
N GLY A 89 -24.39 6.83 -27.08
CA GLY A 89 -23.41 5.91 -27.66
C GLY A 89 -22.03 6.53 -27.85
N SER A 90 -21.16 5.81 -28.56
CA SER A 90 -19.80 6.24 -28.92
C SER A 90 -19.76 7.60 -29.63
N GLU A 91 -20.82 7.96 -30.36
CA GLU A 91 -20.95 9.23 -31.08
C GLU A 91 -20.81 10.46 -30.17
N LYS A 92 -21.27 10.37 -28.91
CA LYS A 92 -21.27 11.53 -27.99
C LYS A 92 -19.86 11.98 -27.62
N VAL A 93 -18.89 11.07 -27.68
CA VAL A 93 -17.48 11.36 -27.39
C VAL A 93 -16.71 11.53 -28.68
N LEU A 94 -16.91 10.61 -29.64
CA LEU A 94 -16.16 10.61 -30.88
C LEU A 94 -16.44 11.86 -31.71
N ILE A 95 -17.70 12.27 -31.89
CA ILE A 95 -18.02 13.39 -32.79
C ILE A 95 -17.47 14.74 -32.30
N PRO A 96 -17.67 15.17 -31.03
CA PRO A 96 -17.07 16.41 -30.55
C PRO A 96 -15.54 16.41 -30.67
N TRP A 97 -14.92 15.26 -30.42
CA TRP A 97 -13.47 15.12 -30.55
C TRP A 97 -13.01 15.28 -32.02
N LEU A 98 -13.66 14.62 -32.98
CA LEU A 98 -13.35 14.78 -34.41
C LEU A 98 -13.54 16.21 -34.91
N LYS A 99 -14.60 16.89 -34.46
CA LYS A 99 -14.85 18.31 -34.76
C LYS A 99 -13.75 19.19 -34.17
N GLY A 100 -13.31 18.92 -32.95
CA GLY A 100 -12.19 19.60 -32.31
C GLY A 100 -10.86 19.47 -33.05
N GLN A 101 -10.68 18.39 -33.82
CA GLN A 101 -9.53 18.18 -34.72
C GLN A 101 -9.73 18.78 -36.12
N GLY A 102 -10.83 19.47 -36.38
CA GLY A 102 -11.12 20.10 -37.68
C GLY A 102 -11.55 19.13 -38.79
N LEU A 103 -11.84 17.86 -38.47
CA LEU A 103 -12.13 16.81 -39.46
C LEU A 103 -13.49 16.97 -40.12
N GLU A 104 -14.41 17.76 -39.55
CA GLU A 104 -15.68 18.10 -40.19
C GLU A 104 -15.46 18.90 -41.48
N ALA A 105 -14.50 19.84 -41.50
CA ALA A 105 -14.17 20.62 -42.69
C ALA A 105 -13.47 19.77 -43.77
N VAL A 106 -12.70 18.76 -43.36
CA VAL A 106 -12.06 17.79 -44.26
C VAL A 106 -13.12 16.88 -44.87
N GLY A 107 -13.98 16.28 -44.04
CA GLY A 107 -15.05 15.38 -44.46
C GLY A 107 -16.13 16.06 -45.30
N ALA A 108 -16.36 17.37 -45.12
CA ALA A 108 -17.28 18.14 -45.96
C ALA A 108 -16.81 18.27 -47.41
N LYS A 109 -15.49 18.17 -47.68
CA LYS A 109 -14.93 18.15 -49.04
C LYS A 109 -15.00 16.76 -49.68
N SER A 110 -14.74 15.72 -48.88
CA SER A 110 -14.86 14.32 -49.26
C SER A 110 -15.17 13.50 -48.01
N LYS A 111 -16.34 12.84 -47.97
CA LYS A 111 -16.80 12.13 -46.77
C LYS A 111 -15.76 11.15 -46.26
N LEU A 112 -15.49 11.20 -44.95
CA LEU A 112 -14.57 10.27 -44.30
C LEU A 112 -15.29 8.94 -44.04
N LYS A 113 -14.62 7.82 -44.36
CA LYS A 113 -15.16 6.47 -44.14
C LYS A 113 -14.89 6.03 -42.71
N LEU A 114 -15.96 5.82 -41.94
CA LEU A 114 -15.93 5.32 -40.56
C LEU A 114 -16.45 3.88 -40.50
N LEU A 115 -15.63 2.96 -39.98
CA LEU A 115 -16.08 1.64 -39.55
C LEU A 115 -16.41 1.68 -38.06
N GLU A 116 -17.69 1.54 -37.71
CA GLU A 116 -18.14 1.43 -36.32
C GLU A 116 -18.32 -0.04 -35.97
N VAL A 117 -17.47 -0.54 -35.08
CA VAL A 117 -17.50 -1.94 -34.63
C VAL A 117 -18.27 -2.03 -33.32
N GLY A 118 -19.17 -3.02 -33.20
CA GLY A 118 -20.03 -3.19 -32.03
C GLY A 118 -21.26 -2.27 -32.04
N ALA A 119 -21.75 -1.92 -33.23
CA ALA A 119 -22.88 -1.01 -33.38
C ALA A 119 -24.18 -1.65 -32.86
N LEU A 120 -24.89 -0.95 -31.96
CA LEU A 120 -26.20 -1.39 -31.46
C LEU A 120 -27.38 -0.63 -32.08
N LYS A 121 -27.10 0.50 -32.73
CA LYS A 121 -28.06 1.35 -33.43
C LYS A 121 -27.50 1.78 -34.78
N PRO A 122 -28.32 1.83 -35.83
CA PRO A 122 -27.84 2.13 -37.18
C PRO A 122 -27.56 3.63 -37.42
N ASP A 123 -28.08 4.51 -36.56
CA ASP A 123 -28.18 5.94 -36.80
C ASP A 123 -27.41 6.81 -35.80
N ASN A 124 -26.51 6.21 -35.00
CA ASN A 124 -25.69 6.93 -34.01
C ASN A 124 -24.97 8.16 -34.61
N TYR A 125 -24.61 8.10 -35.90
CA TYR A 125 -23.85 9.14 -36.58
C TYR A 125 -24.69 9.95 -37.59
N ALA A 126 -26.02 9.83 -37.59
CA ALA A 126 -26.89 10.46 -38.59
C ALA A 126 -26.72 11.98 -38.67
N SER A 127 -26.45 12.64 -37.52
CA SER A 127 -26.19 14.08 -37.43
C SER A 127 -24.93 14.55 -38.17
N CYS A 128 -24.04 13.62 -38.54
CA CYS A 128 -22.78 13.88 -39.22
C CYS A 128 -22.75 13.31 -40.64
N SER A 129 -23.90 12.89 -41.18
CA SER A 129 -24.02 12.26 -42.50
C SER A 129 -23.58 13.16 -43.67
N SER A 130 -23.47 14.47 -43.47
CA SER A 130 -22.92 15.41 -44.46
C SER A 130 -21.42 15.24 -44.67
N TRP A 131 -20.67 14.72 -43.70
CA TRP A 131 -19.20 14.62 -43.76
C TRP A 131 -18.63 13.25 -43.33
N LEU A 132 -19.46 12.34 -42.82
CA LEU A 132 -19.12 10.95 -42.53
C LEU A 132 -19.92 9.97 -43.41
N ASP A 133 -19.23 8.94 -43.89
CA ASP A 133 -19.82 7.73 -44.49
C ASP A 133 -19.57 6.56 -43.53
N VAL A 134 -20.63 6.06 -42.88
CA VAL A 134 -20.51 5.14 -41.73
C VAL A 134 -20.95 3.74 -42.12
N THR A 135 -20.08 2.77 -41.87
CA THR A 135 -20.36 1.33 -41.97
C THR A 135 -20.46 0.74 -40.56
N PRO A 136 -21.67 0.47 -40.05
CA PRO A 136 -21.85 -0.18 -38.75
C PRO A 136 -21.81 -1.71 -38.88
N ILE A 137 -21.01 -2.35 -38.03
CA ILE A 137 -20.95 -3.81 -37.89
C ILE A 137 -21.14 -4.25 -36.44
N ASP A 138 -21.67 -5.45 -36.22
CA ASP A 138 -21.74 -6.11 -34.92
C ASP A 138 -21.62 -7.63 -35.06
N LEU A 139 -20.98 -8.29 -34.10
CA LEU A 139 -20.79 -9.75 -34.12
C LEU A 139 -22.12 -10.50 -34.04
N ASN A 140 -23.14 -9.93 -33.39
CA ASN A 140 -24.46 -10.55 -33.19
C ASN A 140 -25.55 -9.51 -33.43
N SER A 141 -25.57 -8.93 -34.64
CA SER A 141 -26.46 -7.83 -35.01
C SER A 141 -27.93 -8.20 -34.80
N ARG A 142 -28.69 -7.26 -34.22
CA ARG A 142 -30.15 -7.38 -34.04
C ARG A 142 -30.93 -6.38 -34.89
N HIS A 143 -30.25 -5.66 -35.79
CA HIS A 143 -30.85 -4.64 -36.61
C HIS A 143 -30.52 -4.88 -38.09
N PRO A 144 -31.50 -4.89 -39.01
CA PRO A 144 -31.26 -5.23 -40.42
C PRO A 144 -30.31 -4.26 -41.13
N SER A 145 -30.18 -3.03 -40.63
CA SER A 145 -29.25 -2.02 -41.16
C SER A 145 -27.85 -2.04 -40.54
N ILE A 146 -27.56 -2.97 -39.62
CA ILE A 146 -26.22 -3.19 -39.05
C ILE A 146 -25.73 -4.54 -39.56
N ARG A 147 -24.58 -4.55 -40.22
CA ARG A 147 -24.03 -5.78 -40.80
C ARG A 147 -23.58 -6.72 -39.69
N GLU A 148 -24.09 -7.96 -39.71
CA GLU A 148 -23.59 -9.01 -38.82
C GLU A 148 -22.23 -9.50 -39.34
N GLU A 149 -21.15 -9.18 -38.62
CA GLU A 149 -19.78 -9.49 -39.05
C GLU A 149 -18.83 -9.54 -37.85
N ASP A 150 -17.97 -10.57 -37.82
CA ASP A 150 -16.87 -10.65 -36.85
C ASP A 150 -15.68 -9.86 -37.36
N PHE A 151 -15.32 -8.80 -36.65
CA PHE A 151 -14.17 -7.96 -36.98
C PHE A 151 -12.86 -8.78 -37.08
N LEU A 152 -12.65 -9.79 -36.23
CA LEU A 152 -11.43 -10.62 -36.26
C LEU A 152 -11.35 -11.57 -37.45
N LEU A 153 -12.45 -11.74 -38.19
CA LEU A 153 -12.56 -12.57 -39.38
C LEU A 153 -12.68 -11.76 -40.68
N MET A 154 -12.71 -10.43 -40.59
CA MET A 154 -12.70 -9.57 -41.78
C MET A 154 -11.44 -9.78 -42.61
N ASN A 155 -11.59 -9.76 -43.94
CA ASN A 155 -10.47 -9.97 -44.86
C ASN A 155 -9.50 -8.78 -44.83
N GLU A 156 -8.31 -8.99 -44.27
CA GLU A 156 -7.28 -7.95 -44.11
C GLU A 156 -6.85 -7.32 -45.45
N VAL A 157 -6.78 -8.12 -46.53
CA VAL A 157 -6.36 -7.64 -47.85
C VAL A 157 -7.45 -6.78 -48.50
N GLU A 158 -8.72 -7.18 -48.39
CA GLU A 158 -9.85 -6.42 -48.93
C GLU A 158 -10.04 -5.06 -48.24
N HIS A 159 -9.71 -4.99 -46.96
CA HIS A 159 -9.92 -3.80 -46.13
C HIS A 159 -8.65 -2.97 -45.89
N ALA A 160 -7.50 -3.38 -46.42
CA ALA A 160 -6.23 -2.66 -46.26
C ALA A 160 -6.34 -1.21 -46.75
N ASN A 161 -5.91 -0.24 -45.93
CA ASN A 161 -5.94 1.19 -46.23
C ASN A 161 -7.33 1.73 -46.69
N LYS A 162 -8.42 1.11 -46.26
CA LYS A 162 -9.78 1.43 -46.73
C LYS A 162 -10.45 2.53 -45.90
N TRP A 163 -10.16 2.57 -44.59
CA TRP A 163 -10.91 3.38 -43.63
C TRP A 163 -10.14 4.62 -43.20
N ASP A 164 -10.85 5.75 -43.15
CA ASP A 164 -10.34 6.99 -42.56
C ASP A 164 -10.43 6.93 -41.04
N LEU A 165 -11.47 6.27 -40.52
CA LEU A 165 -11.67 6.05 -39.08
C LEU A 165 -12.13 4.62 -38.80
N ILE A 166 -11.61 4.03 -37.73
CA ILE A 166 -12.14 2.80 -37.13
C ILE A 166 -12.44 3.09 -35.67
N SER A 167 -13.64 2.76 -35.23
CA SER A 167 -14.06 2.88 -33.84
C SER A 167 -14.26 1.48 -33.25
N LEU A 168 -13.40 1.15 -32.28
CA LEU A 168 -13.50 -0.05 -31.45
C LEU A 168 -14.00 0.32 -30.06
N SER A 169 -14.97 1.23 -29.99
CA SER A 169 -15.51 1.72 -28.73
C SER A 169 -16.08 0.58 -27.89
N LEU A 170 -15.46 0.31 -26.75
CA LEU A 170 -15.76 -0.79 -25.82
C LEU A 170 -15.54 -2.22 -26.35
N VAL A 171 -15.49 -2.43 -27.66
CA VAL A 171 -15.33 -3.75 -28.31
C VAL A 171 -14.07 -4.46 -27.84
N LEU A 172 -12.94 -3.75 -27.78
CA LEU A 172 -11.65 -4.32 -27.36
C LEU A 172 -11.72 -4.91 -25.94
N ASN A 173 -12.58 -4.37 -25.06
CA ASN A 173 -12.75 -4.88 -23.70
C ASN A 173 -13.45 -6.24 -23.66
N PHE A 174 -14.20 -6.58 -24.72
CA PHE A 174 -14.99 -7.81 -24.81
C PHE A 174 -14.25 -8.97 -25.48
N VAL A 175 -13.09 -8.70 -26.09
CA VAL A 175 -12.22 -9.74 -26.60
C VAL A 175 -11.47 -10.37 -25.41
N PRO A 176 -11.75 -11.63 -25.05
CA PRO A 176 -11.31 -12.18 -23.78
C PRO A 176 -9.81 -12.54 -23.77
N ASP A 177 -9.27 -12.97 -24.92
CA ASP A 177 -7.87 -13.32 -25.08
C ASP A 177 -6.99 -12.09 -25.36
N ALA A 178 -5.84 -11.98 -24.68
CA ALA A 178 -4.91 -10.87 -24.87
C ALA A 178 -4.26 -10.88 -26.27
N ARG A 179 -4.00 -12.06 -26.84
CA ARG A 179 -3.48 -12.22 -28.20
C ARG A 179 -4.51 -11.79 -29.23
N ASP A 180 -5.78 -12.11 -29.01
CA ASP A 180 -6.86 -11.66 -29.90
C ASP A 180 -7.09 -10.14 -29.80
N ARG A 181 -6.93 -9.55 -28.61
CA ARG A 181 -6.90 -8.07 -28.47
C ARG A 181 -5.75 -7.45 -29.27
N GLY A 182 -4.55 -8.02 -29.17
CA GLY A 182 -3.40 -7.57 -29.97
C GLY A 182 -3.63 -7.76 -31.47
N ARG A 183 -4.26 -8.87 -31.89
CA ARG A 183 -4.63 -9.14 -33.28
C ARG A 183 -5.68 -8.14 -33.78
N MET A 184 -6.67 -7.80 -32.95
CA MET A 184 -7.69 -6.81 -33.28
C MET A 184 -7.07 -5.44 -33.55
N LEU A 185 -6.13 -4.99 -32.70
CA LEU A 185 -5.42 -3.73 -32.90
C LEU A 185 -4.55 -3.74 -34.15
N ARG A 186 -3.86 -4.85 -34.43
CA ARG A 186 -3.07 -5.01 -35.66
C ARG A 186 -3.95 -4.93 -36.90
N LEU A 187 -5.07 -5.65 -36.89
CA LEU A 187 -6.02 -5.66 -38.01
C LEU A 187 -6.60 -4.27 -38.26
N ALA A 188 -6.99 -3.55 -37.19
CA ALA A 188 -7.44 -2.17 -37.30
C ALA A 188 -6.35 -1.26 -37.89
N HIS A 189 -5.10 -1.43 -37.47
CA HIS A 189 -3.98 -0.68 -38.02
C HIS A 189 -3.78 -0.94 -39.52
N THR A 190 -3.82 -2.20 -39.98
CA THR A 190 -3.69 -2.52 -41.41
C THR A 190 -4.85 -1.97 -42.25
N MET A 191 -6.06 -1.96 -41.68
CA MET A 191 -7.28 -1.53 -42.35
C MET A 191 -7.42 0.00 -42.46
N LEU A 192 -6.75 0.74 -41.58
CA LEU A 192 -6.69 2.20 -41.63
C LEU A 192 -5.80 2.68 -42.76
N LYS A 193 -6.13 3.83 -43.35
CA LYS A 193 -5.21 4.58 -44.21
C LYS A 193 -3.98 5.04 -43.41
N PRO A 194 -2.86 5.43 -44.05
CA PRO A 194 -1.66 5.88 -43.35
C PRO A 194 -1.89 6.97 -42.29
N ASP A 195 -2.81 7.91 -42.55
CA ASP A 195 -3.20 8.98 -41.62
C ASP A 195 -4.56 8.72 -40.93
N GLY A 196 -5.00 7.46 -40.95
CA GLY A 196 -6.28 7.03 -40.41
C GLY A 196 -6.32 7.06 -38.89
N ILE A 197 -7.51 7.23 -38.33
CA ILE A 197 -7.73 7.41 -36.90
C ILE A 197 -8.38 6.16 -36.30
N LEU A 198 -7.70 5.59 -35.29
CA LEU A 198 -8.28 4.55 -34.44
C LEU A 198 -8.88 5.19 -33.18
N PHE A 199 -10.18 5.06 -32.98
CA PHE A 199 -10.85 5.44 -31.75
C PHE A 199 -11.02 4.23 -30.83
N LEU A 200 -10.46 4.32 -29.62
CA LEU A 200 -10.56 3.30 -28.58
C LEU A 200 -11.23 3.89 -27.33
N ALA A 201 -12.31 3.28 -26.89
CA ALA A 201 -12.89 3.52 -25.57
C ALA A 201 -12.71 2.25 -24.73
N THR A 202 -11.82 2.29 -23.75
CA THR A 202 -11.58 1.15 -22.85
C THR A 202 -12.30 1.37 -21.51
N ILE A 203 -12.85 0.30 -20.93
CA ILE A 203 -13.26 0.34 -19.53
C ILE A 203 -11.98 0.07 -18.75
N HIS A 204 -11.44 1.10 -18.12
CA HIS A 204 -10.50 0.87 -17.03
C HIS A 204 -11.24 0.06 -15.97
N TYR A 205 -10.96 -1.25 -15.89
CA TYR A 205 -11.39 -2.10 -14.78
C TYR A 205 -10.53 -1.76 -13.56
N ARG A 206 -10.48 -0.49 -13.17
CA ARG A 206 -10.22 -0.15 -11.78
C ARG A 206 -11.56 -0.34 -11.06
N LEU A 207 -11.54 -1.10 -9.98
CA LEU A 207 -12.57 -1.07 -8.95
C LEU A 207 -12.58 0.35 -8.34
N ILE A 208 -13.06 1.34 -9.09
CA ILE A 208 -13.33 2.68 -8.57
C ILE A 208 -14.84 2.76 -8.36
N GLN A 209 -15.24 2.62 -7.10
CA GLN A 209 -16.43 3.32 -6.62
C GLN A 209 -16.17 4.82 -6.81
N THR A 210 -16.73 5.43 -7.85
CA THR A 210 -16.99 6.86 -7.84
C THR A 210 -18.48 7.06 -7.97
N SER A 211 -19.08 7.37 -6.82
CA SER A 211 -20.26 8.22 -6.77
C SER A 211 -20.03 9.44 -7.63
N ASN A 212 -20.97 9.73 -8.53
CA ASN A 212 -21.06 11.02 -9.20
C ASN A 212 -21.18 12.12 -8.15
N ALA A 213 -20.07 12.79 -7.86
CA ALA A 213 -20.07 14.14 -7.36
C ALA A 213 -19.10 14.92 -8.25
N THR A 214 -19.63 15.91 -8.93
CA THR A 214 -18.92 16.99 -9.62
C THR A 214 -18.09 17.78 -8.60
N ALA A 215 -17.02 17.20 -8.08
CA ALA A 215 -15.95 17.93 -7.42
C ALA A 215 -14.88 18.18 -8.47
N ARG A 216 -14.61 19.45 -8.71
CA ARG A 216 -13.57 19.93 -9.63
C ARG A 216 -12.23 19.29 -9.28
N ASP A 217 -11.45 19.09 -10.33
CA ASP A 217 -10.03 18.77 -10.34
C ASP A 217 -9.21 19.93 -9.73
N GLU A 218 -9.46 20.25 -8.46
CA GLU A 218 -8.55 21.05 -7.65
C GLU A 218 -7.63 20.07 -6.94
N THR A 219 -6.49 19.79 -7.55
CA THR A 219 -5.40 19.11 -6.87
C THR A 219 -5.12 19.87 -5.56
N VAL A 220 -5.19 19.17 -4.42
CA VAL A 220 -4.91 19.78 -3.11
C VAL A 220 -3.44 20.19 -3.08
N ALA A 221 -3.16 21.45 -3.44
CA ALA A 221 -1.83 22.03 -3.39
C ALA A 221 -1.51 22.52 -1.98
N PHE A 222 -0.29 22.23 -1.53
CA PHE A 222 0.26 22.73 -0.28
C PHE A 222 0.93 24.08 -0.48
N ASN A 223 0.99 24.88 0.59
CA ASN A 223 1.79 26.08 0.59
C ASN A 223 3.29 25.72 0.54
N THR A 224 4.04 26.39 -0.32
CA THR A 224 5.49 26.21 -0.48
C THR A 224 6.26 27.53 -0.32
N GLN A 225 5.58 28.60 0.12
CA GLN A 225 6.19 29.90 0.41
C GLN A 225 6.61 29.96 1.87
N TYR A 226 7.93 29.84 2.10
CA TYR A 226 8.56 29.86 3.40
C TYR A 226 9.38 31.13 3.62
N ALA A 227 9.90 31.29 4.83
CA ALA A 227 10.74 32.41 5.25
C ALA A 227 11.87 32.71 4.25
N SER A 228 12.12 34.00 4.00
CA SER A 228 13.35 34.49 3.41
C SER A 228 14.56 34.24 4.33
N PRO A 229 15.81 34.31 3.83
CA PRO A 229 17.00 34.16 4.68
C PRO A 229 17.02 35.12 5.88
N ASP A 230 16.57 36.37 5.70
CA ASP A 230 16.53 37.37 6.79
C ASP A 230 15.46 37.05 7.84
N GLU A 231 14.28 36.60 7.41
CA GLU A 231 13.20 36.14 8.31
C GLU A 231 13.63 34.89 9.09
N LEU A 232 14.35 33.96 8.44
CA LEU A 232 14.91 32.79 9.11
C LEU A 232 15.94 33.20 10.18
N GLN A 233 16.82 34.16 9.89
CA GLN A 233 17.75 34.68 10.89
C GLN A 233 17.03 35.39 12.05
N GLN A 234 15.93 36.08 11.77
CA GLN A 234 15.10 36.67 12.82
C GLN A 234 14.42 35.60 13.68
N ALA A 235 13.92 34.51 13.08
CA ALA A 235 13.37 33.38 13.82
C ALA A 235 14.42 32.73 14.75
N ILE A 236 15.66 32.53 14.27
CA ILE A 236 16.77 32.00 15.08
C ILE A 236 17.10 32.94 16.25
N ARG A 237 17.09 34.27 16.04
CA ARG A 237 17.27 35.24 17.13
C ARG A 237 16.17 35.13 18.19
N GLU A 238 14.91 34.98 17.77
CA GLU A 238 13.79 34.79 18.70
C GLU A 238 13.87 33.46 19.44
N LEU A 239 14.36 32.38 18.79
CA LEU A 239 14.62 31.10 19.46
C LEU A 239 15.70 31.25 20.54
N ARG A 240 16.83 31.91 20.25
CA ARG A 240 17.88 32.17 21.26
C ARG A 240 17.40 33.03 22.41
N TYR A 241 16.50 33.99 22.14
CA TYR A 241 15.89 34.77 23.21
C TYR A 241 14.92 33.93 24.07
N ALA A 242 14.15 33.03 23.46
CA ALA A 242 13.21 32.16 24.15
C ALA A 242 13.90 31.02 24.94
N PHE A 243 15.11 30.64 24.53
CA PHE A 243 15.94 29.57 25.11
C PHE A 243 17.37 30.10 25.30
N PRO A 244 17.62 30.88 26.38
CA PRO A 244 18.90 31.56 26.58
C PRO A 244 20.05 30.63 26.99
N GLU A 245 19.79 29.37 27.29
CA GLU A 245 20.83 28.39 27.62
C GLU A 245 21.64 28.00 26.37
N ASP A 246 22.97 28.08 26.45
CA ASP A 246 23.89 27.98 25.30
C ASP A 246 23.80 26.65 24.52
N ASP A 247 23.38 25.57 25.17
CA ASP A 247 23.31 24.23 24.56
C ASP A 247 21.94 23.90 23.92
N ARG A 248 20.96 24.79 24.03
CA ARG A 248 19.58 24.52 23.59
C ARG A 248 19.31 24.88 22.14
N VAL A 249 19.98 25.90 21.60
CA VAL A 249 19.76 26.42 20.24
C VAL A 249 21.06 26.36 19.46
N VAL A 250 21.20 25.30 18.68
CA VAL A 250 22.45 24.89 18.02
C VAL A 250 22.38 25.24 16.53
N THR A 251 23.42 25.88 16.01
CA THR A 251 23.51 26.34 14.60
C THR A 251 24.84 25.98 13.93
N GLU A 252 25.69 25.24 14.64
CA GLU A 252 26.98 24.76 14.22
C GLU A 252 26.82 23.89 12.96
N PRO A 253 27.53 24.20 11.85
CA PRO A 253 27.29 23.55 10.56
C PRO A 253 27.35 22.02 10.56
N GLU A 254 28.29 21.43 11.29
CA GLU A 254 28.41 19.97 11.39
C GLU A 254 27.23 19.38 12.17
N ILE A 255 26.82 19.99 13.29
CA ILE A 255 25.72 19.45 14.11
C ILE A 255 24.39 19.51 13.36
N VAL A 256 24.07 20.63 12.71
CA VAL A 256 22.80 20.75 11.96
C VAL A 256 22.77 19.85 10.71
N LYS A 257 23.93 19.45 10.20
CA LYS A 257 24.07 18.48 9.11
C LYS A 257 23.89 17.05 9.62
N ASP A 258 24.50 16.71 10.74
CA ASP A 258 24.38 15.38 11.37
C ASP A 258 22.93 15.09 11.76
N TYR A 259 22.23 16.06 12.37
CA TYR A 259 20.80 15.92 12.69
C TYR A 259 19.92 15.82 11.43
N GLY A 260 20.36 16.36 10.29
CA GLY A 260 19.59 16.38 9.05
C GLY A 260 19.83 15.17 8.14
N SER A 261 20.68 14.21 8.53
CA SER A 261 21.10 13.10 7.67
C SER A 261 21.32 11.79 8.42
N SER A 262 21.44 10.69 7.68
CA SER A 262 21.72 9.36 8.24
C SER A 262 22.48 8.52 7.24
N ASP A 263 23.56 7.87 7.68
CA ASP A 263 24.31 6.92 6.86
C ASP A 263 23.53 5.64 6.55
N ASN A 264 22.48 5.36 7.33
CA ASN A 264 21.58 4.23 7.12
C ASN A 264 20.46 4.51 6.09
N SER A 265 20.45 5.70 5.52
CA SER A 265 19.47 6.14 4.52
C SER A 265 20.19 6.52 3.21
N TYR A 266 19.58 6.17 2.08
CA TYR A 266 20.08 6.59 0.77
C TYR A 266 19.39 7.87 0.24
N HIS A 267 18.35 8.33 0.94
CA HIS A 267 17.49 9.44 0.51
C HIS A 267 18.25 10.77 0.47
N PRO A 268 17.81 11.73 -0.38
CA PRO A 268 18.35 13.09 -0.34
C PRO A 268 18.19 13.73 1.04
N THR A 269 19.24 14.41 1.50
CA THR A 269 19.28 15.10 2.79
C THR A 269 19.69 16.56 2.62
N ALA A 270 19.31 17.39 3.59
CA ALA A 270 19.77 18.76 3.71
C ALA A 270 20.06 19.06 5.19
N PRO A 271 20.98 19.98 5.50
CA PRO A 271 21.18 20.44 6.88
C PRO A 271 19.97 21.27 7.34
N HIS A 272 19.64 21.15 8.63
CA HIS A 272 18.68 22.04 9.27
C HIS A 272 19.22 23.48 9.36
N ALA A 273 18.33 24.45 9.60
CA ALA A 273 18.74 25.82 9.91
C ALA A 273 19.27 25.95 11.34
N VAL A 274 18.60 25.24 12.26
CA VAL A 274 18.83 25.29 13.70
C VAL A 274 18.26 24.01 14.33
N VAL A 275 18.95 23.48 15.33
CA VAL A 275 18.44 22.40 16.19
C VAL A 275 18.06 23.02 17.54
N VAL A 276 16.86 22.73 18.03
CA VAL A 276 16.35 23.23 19.31
C VAL A 276 15.97 22.07 20.21
N ARG A 277 16.69 21.90 21.33
CA ARG A 277 16.38 20.86 22.32
C ARG A 277 15.28 21.31 23.27
N VAL A 278 14.21 20.52 23.35
CA VAL A 278 13.04 20.80 24.20
C VAL A 278 13.07 20.00 25.50
N LYS A 279 12.50 20.57 26.57
CA LYS A 279 12.38 19.92 27.89
C LYS A 279 10.94 19.82 28.38
N SER A 280 9.99 20.40 27.64
CA SER A 280 8.59 20.51 28.02
C SER A 280 7.68 20.71 26.80
N THR A 281 6.38 20.46 26.97
CA THR A 281 5.37 20.75 25.95
C THR A 281 5.33 22.25 25.65
N GLU A 282 5.53 23.11 26.65
CA GLU A 282 5.56 24.56 26.52
C GLU A 282 6.70 25.04 25.62
N ASP A 283 7.86 24.37 25.66
CA ASP A 283 8.97 24.69 24.75
C ASP A 283 8.62 24.39 23.30
N VAL A 284 7.97 23.24 23.04
CA VAL A 284 7.47 22.89 21.70
C VAL A 284 6.46 23.94 21.21
N VAL A 285 5.54 24.39 22.08
CA VAL A 285 4.58 25.46 21.75
C VAL A 285 5.28 26.76 21.37
N LYS A 286 6.33 27.19 22.11
CA LYS A 286 7.11 28.38 21.76
C LYS A 286 7.74 28.26 20.37
N ILE A 287 8.35 27.12 20.06
CA ILE A 287 8.99 26.89 18.76
C ILE A 287 7.96 26.92 17.64
N VAL A 288 6.84 26.21 17.79
CA VAL A 288 5.75 26.18 16.79
C VAL A 288 5.20 27.59 16.53
N ASN A 289 5.03 28.40 17.58
CA ASN A 289 4.59 29.78 17.44
C ASN A 289 5.57 30.66 16.65
N ILE A 290 6.87 30.54 16.92
CA ILE A 290 7.93 31.26 16.18
C ILE A 290 7.97 30.79 14.72
N ALA A 291 7.98 29.47 14.50
CA ALA A 291 7.97 28.87 13.17
C ALA A 291 6.74 29.32 12.36
N ARG A 292 5.56 29.34 12.96
CA ARG A 292 4.32 29.84 12.33
C ARG A 292 4.40 31.33 11.99
N LYS A 293 4.93 32.16 12.90
CA LYS A 293 5.08 33.61 12.70
C LYS A 293 5.94 33.92 11.48
N TYR A 294 7.04 33.20 11.30
CA TYR A 294 7.99 33.41 10.20
C TYR A 294 7.77 32.49 9.00
N ARG A 295 6.85 31.51 9.10
CA ARG A 295 6.66 30.43 8.11
C ARG A 295 7.95 29.64 7.86
N VAL A 296 8.62 29.25 8.93
CA VAL A 296 9.76 28.36 8.88
C VAL A 296 9.26 26.92 9.04
N PRO A 297 9.65 25.97 8.17
CA PRO A 297 9.33 24.56 8.36
C PRO A 297 9.90 24.01 9.66
N ILE A 298 9.29 22.94 10.15
CA ILE A 298 9.65 22.25 11.39
C ILE A 298 9.79 20.76 11.09
N THR A 299 10.86 20.15 11.60
CA THR A 299 11.04 18.69 11.58
C THR A 299 11.21 18.19 13.02
N PRO A 300 10.27 17.39 13.56
CA PRO A 300 10.46 16.75 14.86
C PRO A 300 11.51 15.65 14.76
N TYR A 301 12.38 15.58 15.76
CA TYR A 301 13.51 14.66 15.83
C TYR A 301 13.47 13.87 17.14
N GLY A 302 13.47 12.54 17.03
CA GLY A 302 13.45 11.61 18.16
C GLY A 302 14.77 10.85 18.26
N GLY A 303 14.71 9.52 18.23
CA GLY A 303 15.90 8.65 18.31
C GLY A 303 16.76 8.57 17.05
N ALA A 304 16.41 9.27 15.97
CA ALA A 304 17.14 9.28 14.69
C ALA A 304 17.30 7.91 13.99
N THR A 305 16.41 6.95 14.30
CA THR A 305 16.52 5.56 13.82
C THR A 305 15.73 5.28 12.54
N SER A 306 14.95 6.24 12.03
CA SER A 306 14.06 6.01 10.88
C SER A 306 14.81 5.88 9.56
N LEU A 307 14.30 5.07 8.63
CA LEU A 307 15.02 4.71 7.39
C LEU A 307 14.52 5.43 6.12
N GLU A 308 13.34 6.07 6.14
CA GLU A 308 12.74 6.69 4.95
C GLU A 308 12.92 8.22 4.87
N GLY A 309 13.89 8.78 5.60
CA GLY A 309 14.20 10.23 5.55
C GLY A 309 13.21 11.12 6.32
N HIS A 310 12.48 10.58 7.30
CA HIS A 310 11.47 11.32 8.07
C HIS A 310 12.01 12.58 8.75
N PHE A 311 13.21 12.47 9.31
CA PHE A 311 13.86 13.55 10.07
C PHE A 311 14.87 14.34 9.23
N SER A 312 15.08 13.99 7.96
CA SER A 312 16.04 14.69 7.12
C SER A 312 15.66 16.16 6.94
N GLY A 313 16.64 17.06 6.95
CA GLY A 313 16.37 18.49 6.83
C GLY A 313 15.69 18.84 5.52
N TYR A 314 14.88 19.89 5.55
CA TYR A 314 14.12 20.33 4.38
C TYR A 314 14.95 21.24 3.48
N ALA A 315 14.67 21.25 2.18
CA ALA A 315 15.49 21.97 1.19
C ALA A 315 15.59 23.49 1.44
N SER A 316 14.55 24.13 1.98
CA SER A 316 14.58 25.55 2.37
C SER A 316 15.23 25.81 3.73
N ARG A 317 15.77 24.76 4.37
CA ARG A 317 16.16 24.69 5.78
C ARG A 317 14.98 24.87 6.73
N ASP A 318 15.07 24.22 7.88
CA ASP A 318 13.98 24.04 8.83
C ASP A 318 14.49 24.09 10.28
N ILE A 319 13.56 24.26 11.23
CA ILE A 319 13.83 24.12 12.65
C ILE A 319 13.69 22.64 13.01
N CYS A 320 14.79 22.02 13.42
CA CYS A 320 14.77 20.68 13.98
C CYS A 320 14.43 20.75 15.47
N ILE A 321 13.40 20.05 15.90
CA ILE A 321 12.99 19.99 17.30
C ILE A 321 13.50 18.69 17.90
N ASP A 322 14.59 18.79 18.65
CA ASP A 322 15.21 17.66 19.36
C ASP A 322 14.43 17.33 20.63
N MET A 323 13.72 16.20 20.59
CA MET A 323 12.86 15.71 21.67
C MET A 323 13.64 14.97 22.78
N SER A 324 14.96 14.82 22.65
CA SER A 324 15.78 14.03 23.60
C SER A 324 15.74 14.53 25.04
N GLY A 325 15.44 15.82 25.27
CA GLY A 325 15.28 16.38 26.62
C GLY A 325 13.90 16.10 27.27
N MET A 326 13.01 15.38 26.59
CA MET A 326 11.68 14.98 27.06
C MET A 326 11.58 13.46 27.15
N ASP A 327 12.41 12.83 27.98
CA ASP A 327 12.64 11.38 28.04
C ASP A 327 12.06 10.68 29.29
N ARG A 328 11.29 11.40 30.12
CA ARG A 328 10.85 10.88 31.43
C ARG A 328 9.59 10.01 31.34
N ILE A 329 9.57 8.94 32.16
CA ILE A 329 8.33 8.32 32.64
C ILE A 329 7.72 9.24 33.70
N LEU A 330 6.49 9.68 33.49
CA LEU A 330 5.78 10.62 34.35
C LEU A 330 5.00 9.89 35.44
N GLU A 331 4.29 8.82 35.09
CA GLU A 331 3.44 8.04 36.00
C GLU A 331 3.42 6.57 35.59
N ILE A 332 3.35 5.65 36.56
CA ILE A 332 3.14 4.21 36.32
C ILE A 332 1.91 3.77 37.11
N HIS A 333 0.91 3.23 36.42
CA HIS A 333 -0.32 2.72 37.01
C HIS A 333 -0.33 1.19 36.93
N GLU A 334 0.40 0.54 37.85
CA GLU A 334 0.57 -0.92 37.85
C GLU A 334 -0.76 -1.68 37.88
N ASP A 335 -1.69 -1.27 38.77
CA ASP A 335 -3.01 -1.90 38.92
C ASP A 335 -3.86 -1.83 37.63
N ASP A 336 -3.69 -0.77 36.84
CA ASP A 336 -4.41 -0.55 35.60
C ASP A 336 -3.66 -1.09 34.36
N GLY A 337 -2.39 -1.46 34.52
CA GLY A 337 -1.50 -1.90 33.46
C GLY A 337 -1.27 -0.84 32.38
N ASP A 338 -0.98 0.38 32.79
CA ASP A 338 -0.59 1.47 31.89
C ASP A 338 0.44 2.42 32.52
N LEU A 339 1.07 3.27 31.70
CA LEU A 339 1.99 4.31 32.15
C LEU A 339 1.85 5.57 31.31
N VAL A 340 2.30 6.70 31.84
CA VAL A 340 2.40 7.98 31.12
C VAL A 340 3.86 8.35 30.97
N CYS A 341 4.30 8.69 29.76
CA CYS A 341 5.68 9.11 29.49
C CYS A 341 5.73 10.26 28.51
N GLN A 342 6.86 10.95 28.50
CA GLN A 342 7.18 11.95 27.49
C GLN A 342 7.61 11.28 26.17
N ALA A 343 7.44 11.99 25.05
CA ALA A 343 7.62 11.43 23.70
C ALA A 343 9.08 11.10 23.34
N GLY A 344 10.06 11.68 24.03
CA GLY A 344 11.48 11.38 23.88
C GLY A 344 11.91 10.10 24.61
N ALA A 345 11.06 9.50 25.45
CA ALA A 345 11.40 8.28 26.18
C ALA A 345 11.64 7.13 25.19
N LYS A 346 12.66 6.31 25.43
CA LYS A 346 12.93 5.10 24.64
C LYS A 346 12.14 3.93 25.18
N TRP A 347 11.71 3.03 24.29
CA TRP A 347 10.90 1.88 24.70
C TRP A 347 11.71 0.88 25.56
N GLU A 348 13.02 0.78 25.33
CA GLU A 348 13.94 -0.04 26.10
C GLU A 348 14.04 0.45 27.54
N ASP A 349 14.33 1.75 27.72
CA ASP A 349 14.45 2.39 29.04
C ASP A 349 13.14 2.22 29.85
N ILE A 350 11.99 2.27 29.17
CA ILE A 350 10.68 2.00 29.77
C ILE A 350 10.61 0.57 30.30
N ASN A 351 10.93 -0.42 29.46
CA ASN A 351 10.86 -1.84 29.84
C ASN A 351 11.91 -2.21 30.90
N GLU A 352 13.10 -1.63 30.83
CA GLU A 352 14.15 -1.78 31.84
C GLU A 352 13.71 -1.17 33.18
N THR A 353 13.14 0.04 33.18
CA THR A 353 12.61 0.67 34.39
C THR A 353 11.50 -0.16 35.05
N LEU A 354 10.59 -0.74 34.27
CA LEU A 354 9.54 -1.63 34.80
C LEU A 354 10.15 -2.88 35.44
N LYS A 355 11.14 -3.50 34.77
CA LYS A 355 11.86 -4.67 35.27
C LYS A 355 12.61 -4.37 36.57
N ASP A 356 13.36 -3.27 36.64
CA ASP A 356 14.15 -2.87 37.81
C ASP A 356 13.27 -2.56 39.03
N LYS A 357 12.04 -2.09 38.79
CA LYS A 357 11.03 -1.89 39.84
C LYS A 357 10.32 -3.17 40.25
N GLY A 358 10.60 -4.31 39.62
CA GLY A 358 9.96 -5.59 39.88
C GLY A 358 8.50 -5.66 39.37
N ILE A 359 8.10 -4.77 38.46
CA ILE A 359 6.74 -4.72 37.92
C ILE A 359 6.63 -5.78 36.82
N PRO A 360 5.72 -6.77 36.91
CA PRO A 360 5.63 -7.89 35.97
C PRO A 360 4.90 -7.52 34.66
N LEU A 361 5.08 -6.30 34.19
CA LEU A 361 4.45 -5.72 33.00
C LEU A 361 5.52 -5.15 32.06
N PHE A 362 5.21 -5.06 30.78
CA PHE A 362 6.08 -4.46 29.76
C PHE A 362 5.28 -3.80 28.63
N PHE A 363 5.89 -2.85 27.93
CA PHE A 363 5.40 -2.30 26.68
C PHE A 363 5.85 -3.19 25.50
N PRO A 364 4.93 -3.75 24.70
CA PRO A 364 5.26 -4.89 23.83
C PRO A 364 5.77 -4.53 22.44
N LEU A 365 5.63 -3.28 21.98
CA LEU A 365 6.19 -2.87 20.70
C LEU A 365 7.71 -2.75 20.83
N ASP A 366 8.45 -3.40 19.93
CA ASP A 366 9.91 -3.57 20.04
C ASP A 366 10.65 -3.31 18.71
N PRO A 367 10.52 -2.12 18.11
CA PRO A 367 11.25 -1.76 16.90
C PRO A 367 12.77 -1.74 17.14
N GLY A 368 13.54 -1.39 16.10
CA GLY A 368 14.99 -1.25 16.18
C GLY A 368 15.47 -0.41 17.39
N PRO A 369 16.61 -0.75 18.01
CA PRO A 369 17.07 -0.08 19.21
C PRO A 369 17.25 1.43 19.06
N GLY A 370 16.98 2.19 20.12
CA GLY A 370 17.07 3.65 20.19
C GLY A 370 15.80 4.40 19.77
N ALA A 371 14.74 3.70 19.36
CA ALA A 371 13.48 4.32 18.98
C ALA A 371 12.77 4.96 20.18
N THR A 372 12.34 6.21 20.02
CA THR A 372 11.56 6.94 21.04
C THR A 372 10.06 6.78 20.83
N ILE A 373 9.27 6.90 21.89
CA ILE A 373 7.80 6.77 21.84
C ILE A 373 7.15 7.71 20.81
N GLY A 374 7.62 8.95 20.70
CA GLY A 374 7.17 9.91 19.69
C GLY A 374 7.50 9.44 18.26
N GLY A 375 8.68 8.88 18.04
CA GLY A 375 9.08 8.29 16.76
C GLY A 375 8.22 7.07 16.41
N MET A 376 7.99 6.19 17.38
CA MET A 376 7.14 4.99 17.25
C MET A 376 5.70 5.33 16.84
N ILE A 377 5.13 6.37 17.44
CA ILE A 377 3.83 6.92 17.06
C ILE A 377 3.92 7.51 15.65
N GLY A 378 4.93 8.36 15.39
CA GLY A 378 5.11 9.05 14.13
C GLY A 378 5.17 8.10 12.92
N THR A 379 5.93 7.02 13.00
CA THR A 379 6.09 6.05 11.89
C THR A 379 5.04 4.95 11.89
N GLY A 380 4.27 4.80 12.97
CA GLY A 380 3.33 3.69 13.10
C GLY A 380 4.03 2.33 13.19
N CYS A 381 5.12 2.26 13.96
CA CYS A 381 6.03 1.12 14.07
C CYS A 381 5.38 -0.24 14.41
N SER A 382 6.13 -1.31 14.19
CA SER A 382 5.86 -2.66 14.71
C SER A 382 7.00 -3.23 15.55
N GLY A 383 7.92 -4.00 14.95
CA GLY A 383 8.87 -4.85 15.63
C GLY A 383 8.49 -6.34 15.67
N THR A 384 9.40 -7.15 16.24
CA THR A 384 9.35 -8.62 16.19
C THR A 384 8.16 -9.24 16.95
N ASN A 385 7.59 -8.49 17.89
CA ASN A 385 6.46 -8.91 18.71
C ASN A 385 5.09 -8.72 18.02
N ALA A 386 5.04 -8.13 16.82
CA ALA A 386 3.80 -7.72 16.17
C ALA A 386 2.85 -8.87 15.84
N VAL A 387 3.37 -10.06 15.52
CA VAL A 387 2.54 -11.26 15.29
C VAL A 387 1.63 -11.57 16.51
N ARG A 388 2.10 -11.28 17.73
CA ARG A 388 1.35 -11.56 18.96
C ARG A 388 0.56 -10.37 19.45
N TYR A 389 1.18 -9.20 19.43
CA TYR A 389 0.68 -8.02 20.12
C TYR A 389 0.11 -6.98 19.16
N GLY A 390 0.28 -7.14 17.85
CA GLY A 390 -0.05 -6.14 16.84
C GLY A 390 0.96 -4.99 16.81
N THR A 391 0.66 -3.99 15.99
CA THR A 391 1.56 -2.85 15.72
C THR A 391 1.18 -1.61 16.54
N ALA A 392 1.82 -0.46 16.30
CA ALA A 392 1.38 0.85 16.80
C ALA A 392 -0.07 1.18 16.43
N LYS A 393 -0.59 0.58 15.35
CA LYS A 393 -2.00 0.70 14.94
C LYS A 393 -2.95 -0.15 15.79
N ALA A 394 -2.46 -1.04 16.65
CA ALA A 394 -3.24 -1.69 17.71
C ALA A 394 -3.50 -0.75 18.91
N GLU A 395 -4.10 -1.24 19.98
CA GLU A 395 -4.50 -0.41 21.15
C GLU A 395 -3.40 -0.30 22.22
N TRP A 396 -2.17 0.02 21.81
CA TRP A 396 -1.02 0.23 22.72
C TRP A 396 -0.85 1.68 23.17
N PHE A 397 -1.19 2.63 22.31
CA PHE A 397 -1.25 4.05 22.65
C PHE A 397 -2.67 4.39 23.08
N LEU A 398 -2.89 4.55 24.39
CA LEU A 398 -4.22 4.87 24.92
C LEU A 398 -4.61 6.30 24.59
N ASN A 399 -3.70 7.26 24.69
CA ASN A 399 -3.90 8.63 24.23
C ASN A 399 -2.53 9.30 24.01
N VAL A 400 -2.54 10.43 23.33
CA VAL A 400 -1.35 11.27 23.14
C VAL A 400 -1.67 12.74 23.42
N THR A 401 -0.68 13.45 23.94
CA THR A 401 -0.66 14.92 24.00
C THR A 401 0.11 15.43 22.79
N VAL A 402 -0.47 16.37 22.04
CA VAL A 402 0.07 16.85 20.75
C VAL A 402 0.04 18.37 20.70
N VAL A 403 1.13 18.98 20.23
CA VAL A 403 1.17 20.38 19.81
C VAL A 403 0.83 20.46 18.32
N LEU A 404 -0.30 21.10 18.01
CA LEU A 404 -0.78 21.30 16.64
C LEU A 404 -0.01 22.44 15.94
N PRO A 405 -0.08 22.56 14.60
CA PRO A 405 0.49 23.71 13.87
C PRO A 405 -0.03 25.07 14.32
N SER A 406 -1.21 25.11 14.94
CA SER A 406 -1.78 26.29 15.59
C SER A 406 -1.10 26.68 16.91
N GLY A 407 -0.19 25.87 17.43
CA GLY A 407 0.37 25.99 18.78
C GLY A 407 -0.57 25.54 19.88
N GLU A 408 -1.79 25.07 19.55
CA GLU A 408 -2.71 24.50 20.52
C GLU A 408 -2.20 23.14 21.01
N VAL A 409 -2.35 22.89 22.32
CA VAL A 409 -2.06 21.60 22.93
C VAL A 409 -3.36 20.84 23.10
N ILE A 410 -3.45 19.67 22.47
CA ILE A 410 -4.61 18.78 22.62
C ILE A 410 -4.18 17.47 23.29
N LYS A 411 -5.13 16.86 24.00
CA LYS A 411 -5.03 15.46 24.45
C LYS A 411 -6.11 14.66 23.76
N THR A 412 -5.74 13.62 23.01
CA THR A 412 -6.66 12.96 22.07
C THR A 412 -7.86 12.31 22.76
N ARG A 413 -7.66 11.77 23.97
CA ARG A 413 -8.72 11.33 24.88
C ARG A 413 -8.20 11.14 26.31
N ARG A 414 -9.10 10.77 27.23
CA ARG A 414 -8.75 10.38 28.61
C ARG A 414 -8.16 8.95 28.67
N ARG A 415 -7.73 8.52 29.85
CA ARG A 415 -6.98 7.25 30.09
C ARG A 415 -7.82 5.96 29.94
N ALA A 416 -9.15 6.05 29.95
CA ALA A 416 -10.02 4.87 29.90
C ALA A 416 -9.71 3.97 28.68
N ARG A 417 -9.60 2.65 28.91
CA ARG A 417 -9.25 1.67 27.86
C ARG A 417 -10.22 1.65 26.69
N LYS A 418 -11.50 1.96 26.95
CA LYS A 418 -12.56 1.99 25.94
C LYS A 418 -13.23 3.35 25.94
N SER A 419 -13.44 3.89 24.76
CA SER A 419 -14.22 5.11 24.55
C SER A 419 -14.91 5.03 23.20
N SER A 420 -16.15 5.50 23.13
CA SER A 420 -16.90 5.71 21.89
C SER A 420 -17.29 7.19 21.73
N ALA A 421 -16.65 8.08 22.48
CA ALA A 421 -16.89 9.52 22.40
C ALA A 421 -16.15 10.11 21.20
N GLY A 422 -16.85 10.21 20.06
CA GLY A 422 -16.30 10.76 18.82
C GLY A 422 -15.34 9.81 18.09
N PHE A 423 -14.64 10.33 17.09
CA PHE A 423 -13.65 9.57 16.33
C PHE A 423 -12.33 9.48 17.11
N ASP A 424 -11.58 8.38 16.94
CA ASP A 424 -10.29 8.20 17.60
C ASP A 424 -9.20 9.06 16.92
N THR A 425 -9.02 10.27 17.43
CA THR A 425 -7.99 11.20 16.95
C THR A 425 -6.57 10.72 17.27
N THR A 426 -6.38 9.79 18.20
CA THR A 426 -5.07 9.16 18.45
C THR A 426 -4.56 8.47 17.19
N LYS A 427 -5.45 7.78 16.46
CA LYS A 427 -5.13 7.09 15.20
C LYS A 427 -4.81 8.05 14.06
N LEU A 428 -5.19 9.32 14.16
CA LEU A 428 -4.81 10.32 13.17
C LEU A 428 -3.32 10.68 13.27
N PHE A 429 -2.73 10.64 14.48
CA PHE A 429 -1.32 10.96 14.70
C PHE A 429 -0.39 9.75 14.56
N ILE A 430 -0.91 8.53 14.75
CA ILE A 430 -0.14 7.31 14.54
C ILE A 430 0.09 7.08 13.04
N GLY A 431 1.35 7.12 12.60
CA GLY A 431 1.72 7.06 11.18
C GLY A 431 1.63 8.41 10.45
N ALA A 432 1.43 9.52 11.17
CA ALA A 432 1.38 10.85 10.57
C ALA A 432 2.77 11.47 10.32
N GLU A 433 3.83 10.84 10.79
CA GLU A 433 5.23 11.19 10.49
C GLU A 433 5.60 12.64 10.86
N GLY A 434 4.97 13.17 11.92
CA GLY A 434 5.16 14.57 12.35
C GLY A 434 4.51 15.60 11.42
N THR A 435 3.75 15.18 10.41
CA THR A 435 3.16 16.09 9.42
C THR A 435 1.86 16.74 9.91
N LEU A 436 1.22 16.23 10.96
CA LEU A 436 -0.03 16.78 11.50
C LEU A 436 0.13 17.48 12.86
N GLY A 437 1.31 17.39 13.48
CA GLY A 437 1.60 17.92 14.81
C GLY A 437 2.74 17.15 15.47
N ILE A 438 3.14 17.61 16.66
CA ILE A 438 4.27 17.08 17.42
C ILE A 438 3.75 16.42 18.68
N VAL A 439 3.93 15.11 18.82
CA VAL A 439 3.58 14.37 20.02
C VAL A 439 4.58 14.72 21.13
N THR A 440 4.10 15.12 22.30
CA THR A 440 4.95 15.48 23.45
C THR A 440 4.83 14.51 24.62
N GLU A 441 3.69 13.83 24.76
CA GLU A 441 3.45 12.80 25.78
C GLU A 441 2.54 11.70 25.24
N ALA A 442 2.64 10.50 25.82
CA ALA A 442 1.76 9.38 25.51
C ALA A 442 1.36 8.63 26.79
N THR A 443 0.15 8.09 26.79
CA THR A 443 -0.24 7.04 27.75
C THR A 443 -0.14 5.68 27.05
N LEU A 444 0.69 4.79 27.57
CA LEU A 444 0.97 3.47 27.00
C LEU A 444 0.25 2.39 27.79
N ARG A 445 -0.42 1.47 27.09
CA ARG A 445 -0.90 0.22 27.68
C ARG A 445 0.28 -0.74 27.86
N LEU A 446 0.29 -1.48 28.97
CA LEU A 446 1.25 -2.52 29.25
C LEU A 446 0.63 -3.92 29.13
N ALA A 447 1.47 -4.90 28.83
CA ALA A 447 1.15 -6.32 28.79
C ALA A 447 1.86 -7.07 29.92
N PRO A 448 1.31 -8.17 30.44
CA PRO A 448 2.03 -9.03 31.37
C PRO A 448 3.26 -9.66 30.72
N VAL A 449 4.37 -9.74 31.45
CA VAL A 449 5.55 -10.50 31.03
C VAL A 449 5.24 -12.00 31.09
N ILE A 450 5.48 -12.72 30.00
CA ILE A 450 5.22 -14.17 29.88
C ILE A 450 6.56 -14.89 29.62
N PRO A 451 6.87 -16.01 30.30
CA PRO A 451 8.08 -16.78 30.02
C PRO A 451 8.15 -17.23 28.57
N THR A 452 9.35 -17.19 27.98
CA THR A 452 9.59 -17.54 26.58
C THR A 452 10.74 -18.51 26.39
N LYS A 453 10.71 -19.28 25.30
CA LYS A 453 11.86 -20.04 24.79
C LYS A 453 12.06 -19.76 23.31
N VAL A 454 13.32 -19.64 22.90
CA VAL A 454 13.72 -19.38 21.51
C VAL A 454 14.11 -20.69 20.82
N ALA A 455 13.58 -20.91 19.63
CA ALA A 455 13.90 -22.05 18.78
C ALA A 455 14.24 -21.61 17.36
N MET A 456 15.06 -22.39 16.67
CA MET A 456 15.36 -22.20 15.25
C MET A 456 14.95 -23.41 14.42
N ALA A 457 14.50 -23.17 13.18
CA ALA A 457 14.19 -24.20 12.19
C ALA A 457 14.90 -23.92 10.86
N GLN A 458 15.55 -24.92 10.26
CA GLN A 458 16.34 -24.74 9.03
C GLN A 458 15.71 -25.41 7.82
N PHE A 459 15.64 -24.69 6.71
CA PHE A 459 14.97 -25.11 5.49
C PHE A 459 15.95 -25.16 4.30
N PRO A 460 15.64 -25.97 3.27
CA PRO A 460 16.43 -26.00 2.05
C PRO A 460 16.24 -24.74 1.20
N ASN A 461 15.12 -24.02 1.35
CA ASN A 461 14.87 -22.74 0.70
C ASN A 461 13.75 -21.94 1.40
N VAL A 462 13.66 -20.66 1.03
CA VAL A 462 12.77 -19.66 1.63
C VAL A 462 11.29 -19.96 1.41
N ASP A 463 10.92 -20.54 0.27
CA ASP A 463 9.53 -20.90 -0.05
C ASP A 463 8.99 -21.95 0.95
N ARG A 464 9.81 -22.95 1.29
CA ARG A 464 9.49 -23.96 2.31
C ARG A 464 9.37 -23.34 3.70
N ALA A 465 10.27 -22.43 4.06
CA ALA A 465 10.25 -21.75 5.35
C ALA A 465 8.95 -20.96 5.53
N VAL A 466 8.65 -20.06 4.59
CA VAL A 466 7.48 -19.17 4.69
C VAL A 466 6.16 -19.96 4.58
N SER A 467 6.12 -21.04 3.78
CA SER A 467 4.94 -21.93 3.72
C SER A 467 4.60 -22.59 5.06
N ALA A 468 5.63 -22.92 5.87
CA ALA A 468 5.42 -23.49 7.19
C ALA A 468 4.79 -22.47 8.15
N VAL A 469 5.20 -21.20 8.06
CA VAL A 469 4.71 -20.12 8.93
C VAL A 469 3.19 -19.99 8.86
N GLN A 470 2.61 -20.01 7.65
CA GLN A 470 1.16 -19.90 7.49
C GLN A 470 0.40 -21.02 8.20
N GLU A 471 0.88 -22.27 8.11
CA GLU A 471 0.25 -23.41 8.78
C GLU A 471 0.43 -23.34 10.29
N VAL A 472 1.61 -22.92 10.76
CA VAL A 472 1.89 -22.70 12.18
C VAL A 472 0.95 -21.65 12.78
N LEU A 473 0.81 -20.48 12.15
CA LEU A 473 0.00 -19.37 12.65
C LEU A 473 -1.50 -19.69 12.69
N ASN A 474 -1.99 -20.47 11.72
CA ASN A 474 -3.40 -20.89 11.67
C ASN A 474 -3.71 -22.10 12.56
N SER A 475 -2.70 -22.67 13.23
CA SER A 475 -2.92 -23.71 14.22
C SER A 475 -3.54 -23.14 15.52
N PRO A 476 -4.20 -23.96 16.34
CA PRO A 476 -4.67 -23.53 17.67
C PRO A 476 -3.58 -22.99 18.59
N TYR A 477 -2.30 -23.27 18.28
CA TYR A 477 -1.15 -22.86 19.07
C TYR A 477 -0.46 -21.60 18.52
N GLY A 478 -0.89 -21.08 17.36
CA GLY A 478 -0.40 -19.81 16.81
C GLY A 478 -0.37 -18.65 17.83
N PRO A 479 -1.40 -18.46 18.69
CA PRO A 479 -1.39 -17.41 19.74
C PRO A 479 -0.26 -17.50 20.78
N HIS A 480 0.45 -18.64 20.87
CA HIS A 480 1.62 -18.81 21.73
C HIS A 480 2.93 -18.37 21.09
N LEU A 481 2.91 -17.96 19.81
CA LEU A 481 4.09 -17.39 19.18
C LEU A 481 4.16 -15.91 19.47
N GLN A 482 5.21 -15.52 20.20
CA GLN A 482 5.54 -14.13 20.43
C GLN A 482 6.16 -13.51 19.18
N CYS A 483 7.00 -14.28 18.47
CA CYS A 483 7.74 -13.85 17.29
C CYS A 483 7.93 -15.01 16.31
N VAL A 484 7.92 -14.70 15.01
CA VAL A 484 8.29 -15.63 13.92
C VAL A 484 9.08 -14.85 12.87
N GLU A 485 10.39 -15.09 12.84
CA GLU A 485 11.34 -14.29 12.07
C GLU A 485 12.04 -15.15 11.02
N LEU A 486 12.15 -14.64 9.80
CA LEU A 486 12.93 -15.27 8.72
C LEU A 486 14.29 -14.59 8.62
N LEU A 487 15.33 -15.39 8.45
CA LEU A 487 16.64 -14.97 7.98
C LEU A 487 17.01 -15.89 6.82
N ASP A 488 17.30 -15.31 5.66
CA ASP A 488 17.72 -16.11 4.51
C ASP A 488 19.19 -16.56 4.62
N ASP A 489 19.60 -17.49 3.77
CA ASP A 489 20.97 -18.01 3.73
C ASP A 489 22.03 -16.90 3.62
N GLN A 490 21.76 -15.86 2.84
CA GLN A 490 22.65 -14.70 2.71
C GLN A 490 22.70 -13.85 3.99
N MET A 491 21.58 -13.67 4.70
CA MET A 491 21.56 -13.02 6.01
C MET A 491 22.32 -13.84 7.06
N MET A 492 22.13 -15.16 7.10
CA MET A 492 22.88 -16.04 8.00
C MET A 492 24.40 -15.95 7.74
N LYS A 493 24.80 -15.90 6.47
CA LYS A 493 26.19 -15.65 6.06
C LYS A 493 26.69 -14.27 6.50
N ALA A 494 25.90 -13.22 6.29
CA ALA A 494 26.27 -11.87 6.71
C ALA A 494 26.48 -11.77 8.22
N MET A 495 25.67 -12.47 9.01
CA MET A 495 25.86 -12.58 10.47
C MET A 495 27.16 -13.28 10.85
N ASN A 496 27.50 -14.40 10.19
CA ASN A 496 28.76 -15.11 10.41
C ASN A 496 29.96 -14.23 10.05
N VAL A 497 29.93 -13.57 8.90
CA VAL A 497 31.02 -12.70 8.41
C VAL A 497 31.17 -11.45 9.25
N GLY A 498 30.06 -10.86 9.71
CA GLY A 498 30.07 -9.66 10.55
C GLY A 498 30.73 -9.87 11.91
N GLY A 499 30.98 -11.12 12.34
CA GLY A 499 31.73 -11.45 13.55
C GLY A 499 31.02 -11.12 14.85
N MET A 500 29.71 -10.84 14.80
CA MET A 500 28.88 -10.51 15.97
C MET A 500 28.23 -11.76 16.60
N VAL A 501 28.58 -12.95 16.11
CA VAL A 501 28.02 -14.23 16.57
C VAL A 501 29.07 -15.00 17.36
N ASP A 502 28.69 -15.59 18.50
CA ASP A 502 29.61 -16.38 19.34
C ASP A 502 30.00 -17.72 18.69
N LYS A 503 29.14 -18.19 17.79
CA LYS A 503 29.32 -19.42 17.02
C LYS A 503 28.74 -19.25 15.63
N GLU A 504 29.40 -19.90 14.67
CA GLU A 504 28.94 -19.91 13.29
C GLU A 504 27.60 -20.64 13.16
N TYR A 505 26.64 -20.00 12.50
CA TYR A 505 25.37 -20.60 12.16
C TYR A 505 25.45 -21.27 10.79
N PRO A 506 24.70 -22.36 10.53
CA PRO A 506 24.63 -22.91 9.19
C PRO A 506 23.97 -21.90 8.23
N GLU A 507 24.62 -21.63 7.10
CA GLU A 507 24.17 -20.70 6.06
C GLU A 507 23.00 -21.29 5.25
N LYS A 508 21.84 -21.40 5.90
CA LYS A 508 20.58 -21.90 5.32
C LYS A 508 19.44 -20.97 5.66
N ASP A 509 18.41 -20.97 4.82
CA ASP A 509 17.16 -20.26 5.11
C ASP A 509 16.59 -20.77 6.44
N THR A 510 16.42 -19.86 7.40
CA THR A 510 16.18 -20.19 8.81
C THR A 510 15.02 -19.38 9.37
N LEU A 511 14.12 -20.05 10.09
CA LEU A 511 13.12 -19.40 10.93
C LEU A 511 13.57 -19.37 12.38
N PHE A 512 13.46 -18.22 13.04
CA PHE A 512 13.52 -18.10 14.48
C PHE A 512 12.11 -17.97 15.05
N PHE A 513 11.83 -18.72 16.11
CA PHE A 513 10.59 -18.68 16.86
C PHE A 513 10.87 -18.23 18.28
N LYS A 514 10.01 -17.38 18.81
CA LYS A 514 9.92 -17.13 20.26
C LYS A 514 8.57 -17.61 20.74
N ILE A 515 8.57 -18.71 21.50
CA ILE A 515 7.36 -19.38 22.00
C ILE A 515 7.14 -18.94 23.44
N GLN A 516 5.94 -18.49 23.78
CA GLN A 516 5.59 -17.97 25.11
C GLN A 516 4.49 -18.78 25.80
N GLY A 517 4.62 -18.90 27.12
CA GLY A 517 3.60 -19.52 27.97
C GLY A 517 4.20 -20.17 29.22
N ALA A 518 3.35 -20.87 29.97
CA ALA A 518 3.82 -21.79 30.99
C ALA A 518 4.62 -22.94 30.34
N PRO A 519 5.51 -23.63 31.08
CA PRO A 519 6.36 -24.69 30.51
C PRO A 519 5.60 -25.74 29.68
N GLN A 520 4.40 -26.15 30.13
CA GLN A 520 3.56 -27.09 29.41
C GLN A 520 3.03 -26.51 28.08
N ALA A 521 2.58 -25.25 28.06
CA ALA A 521 2.10 -24.60 26.84
C ALA A 521 3.22 -24.39 25.82
N ILE A 522 4.43 -24.04 26.28
CA ILE A 522 5.61 -23.94 25.42
C ILE A 522 5.90 -25.31 24.79
N LYS A 523 5.89 -26.38 25.59
CA LYS A 523 6.15 -27.74 25.11
C LYS A 523 5.12 -28.17 24.05
N GLU A 524 3.82 -28.04 24.34
CA GLU A 524 2.76 -28.43 23.41
C GLU A 524 2.81 -27.62 22.11
N THR A 525 3.09 -26.31 22.20
CA THR A 525 3.27 -25.46 21.02
C THR A 525 4.50 -25.91 20.22
N ALA A 526 5.60 -26.24 20.89
CA ALA A 526 6.83 -26.70 20.26
C ALA A 526 6.64 -28.01 19.49
N ASP A 527 5.95 -28.99 20.09
CA ASP A 527 5.68 -30.29 19.47
C ASP A 527 4.88 -30.11 18.15
N VAL A 528 3.92 -29.19 18.15
CA VAL A 528 3.11 -28.85 16.97
C VAL A 528 3.92 -28.10 15.92
N VAL A 529 4.68 -27.07 16.33
CA VAL A 529 5.55 -26.31 15.43
C VAL A 529 6.57 -27.23 14.77
N GLU A 530 7.24 -28.09 15.54
CA GLU A 530 8.21 -29.07 15.05
C GLU A 530 7.58 -29.99 14.00
N GLY A 531 6.39 -30.54 14.28
CA GLY A 531 5.64 -31.36 13.33
C GLY A 531 5.35 -30.65 12.02
N ILE A 532 4.93 -29.39 12.08
CA ILE A 532 4.62 -28.57 10.89
C ILE A 532 5.91 -28.23 10.13
N VAL A 533 6.95 -27.70 10.78
CA VAL A 533 8.18 -27.32 10.06
C VAL A 533 8.85 -28.55 9.42
N LYS A 534 8.78 -29.72 10.06
CA LYS A 534 9.26 -30.98 9.49
C LYS A 534 8.46 -31.41 8.27
N LYS A 535 7.13 -31.29 8.30
CA LYS A 535 6.25 -31.54 7.14
C LYS A 535 6.63 -30.66 5.94
N HIS A 536 7.08 -29.43 6.19
CA HIS A 536 7.55 -28.50 5.16
C HIS A 536 9.03 -28.67 4.77
N GLY A 537 9.70 -29.70 5.28
CA GLY A 537 11.06 -30.07 4.87
C GLY A 537 12.16 -29.43 5.70
N SER A 538 11.85 -28.95 6.91
CA SER A 538 12.89 -28.52 7.86
C SER A 538 13.82 -29.69 8.19
N THR A 539 15.13 -29.45 8.12
CA THR A 539 16.16 -30.45 8.45
C THR A 539 16.53 -30.43 9.93
N GLN A 540 16.15 -29.39 10.66
CA GLN A 540 16.50 -29.21 12.07
C GLN A 540 15.45 -28.31 12.76
N PHE A 541 15.04 -28.67 13.97
CA PHE A 541 14.32 -27.81 14.90
C PHE A 541 15.04 -27.87 16.24
N LYS A 542 15.56 -26.75 16.74
CA LYS A 542 16.42 -26.72 17.93
C LYS A 542 16.12 -25.53 18.81
N PHE A 543 15.94 -25.78 20.11
CA PHE A 543 15.90 -24.74 21.14
C PHE A 543 17.30 -24.20 21.45
N ALA A 544 17.37 -22.93 21.82
CA ALA A 544 18.52 -22.38 22.53
C ALA A 544 18.74 -23.19 23.82
N SER A 545 20.00 -23.51 24.12
CA SER A 545 20.39 -24.40 25.22
C SER A 545 20.41 -23.66 26.56
N THR A 546 20.62 -22.34 26.52
CA THR A 546 20.65 -21.42 27.67
C THR A 546 19.87 -20.16 27.35
N ASP A 547 19.53 -19.37 28.37
CA ASP A 547 18.87 -18.08 28.15
C ASP A 547 19.84 -17.08 27.48
N GLU A 548 21.14 -17.14 27.78
CA GLU A 548 22.18 -16.38 27.08
C GLU A 548 22.24 -16.69 25.56
N GLU A 549 22.17 -17.98 25.17
CA GLU A 549 22.12 -18.35 23.75
C GLU A 549 20.83 -17.82 23.09
N ALA A 550 19.71 -17.80 23.82
CA ALA A 550 18.45 -17.26 23.33
C ALA A 550 18.52 -15.74 23.11
N ASP A 551 19.12 -15.01 24.05
CA ASP A 551 19.33 -13.57 23.98
C ASP A 551 20.26 -13.21 22.82
N ASN A 552 21.37 -13.94 22.65
CA ASN A 552 22.31 -13.70 21.55
C ASN A 552 21.67 -13.98 20.18
N LEU A 553 20.89 -15.07 20.04
CA LEU A 553 20.12 -15.33 18.82
C LEU A 553 19.19 -14.16 18.48
N TRP A 554 18.46 -13.64 19.48
CA TRP A 554 17.51 -12.55 19.27
C TRP A 554 18.21 -11.22 18.96
N GLN A 555 19.29 -10.93 19.67
CA GLN A 555 20.07 -9.71 19.49
C GLN A 555 20.73 -9.68 18.10
N ASN A 556 21.27 -10.80 17.65
CA ASN A 556 21.87 -10.90 16.32
C ASN A 556 20.84 -10.70 15.20
N ARG A 557 19.61 -11.20 15.39
CA ARG A 557 18.49 -10.88 14.50
C ARG A 557 18.18 -9.37 14.47
N LYS A 558 18.28 -8.66 15.60
CA LYS A 558 18.10 -7.19 15.65
C LYS A 558 19.23 -6.41 14.97
N TYR A 559 20.43 -7.00 14.85
CA TYR A 559 21.59 -6.39 14.18
C TYR A 559 21.74 -6.73 12.68
N ALA A 560 20.70 -7.30 12.05
CA ALA A 560 20.67 -7.67 10.63
C ALA A 560 21.21 -6.59 9.67
N LEU A 561 20.83 -5.32 9.86
CA LEU A 561 21.33 -4.20 9.04
C LEU A 561 22.84 -4.02 9.18
N VAL A 562 23.33 -4.03 10.42
CA VAL A 562 24.74 -3.85 10.73
C VAL A 562 25.56 -5.02 10.19
N SER A 563 25.09 -6.25 10.37
CA SER A 563 25.74 -7.45 9.82
C SER A 563 25.81 -7.41 8.29
N THR A 564 24.75 -6.93 7.63
CA THR A 564 24.71 -6.82 6.17
C THR A 564 25.71 -5.77 5.67
N LEU A 565 25.78 -4.60 6.29
CA LEU A 565 26.76 -3.57 5.94
C LEU A 565 28.21 -4.04 6.17
N ALA A 566 28.45 -4.77 7.27
CA ALA A 566 29.78 -5.30 7.60
C ALA A 566 30.29 -6.32 6.57
N TRP A 567 29.39 -7.02 5.88
CA TRP A 567 29.78 -8.01 4.87
C TRP A 567 30.50 -7.37 3.67
N ILE A 568 30.13 -6.14 3.27
CA ILE A 568 30.79 -5.41 2.18
C ILE A 568 31.21 -4.03 2.67
N PRO A 569 32.42 -3.89 3.27
CA PRO A 569 32.91 -2.61 3.77
C PRO A 569 32.90 -1.51 2.71
N GLY A 570 32.43 -0.32 3.10
CA GLY A 570 32.31 0.85 2.23
C GLY A 570 31.12 0.82 1.27
N ALA A 571 30.29 -0.22 1.28
CA ALA A 571 29.01 -0.20 0.58
C ALA A 571 27.98 0.66 1.33
N ARG A 572 27.07 1.24 0.56
CA ARG A 572 25.80 1.80 1.05
C ARG A 572 24.71 0.74 0.95
N VAL A 573 23.61 0.94 1.65
CA VAL A 573 22.47 0.01 1.67
C VAL A 573 21.18 0.73 1.30
N TRP A 574 20.38 0.10 0.46
CA TRP A 574 18.97 0.44 0.32
C TRP A 574 18.17 -0.58 1.14
N THR A 575 17.63 -0.11 2.26
CA THR A 575 16.75 -0.90 3.11
C THR A 575 15.34 -0.88 2.55
N THR A 576 14.71 -2.05 2.47
CA THR A 576 13.35 -2.14 1.94
C THR A 576 12.41 -2.70 3.01
N ASP A 577 11.11 -2.51 2.79
CA ASP A 577 10.09 -2.94 3.71
C ASP A 577 8.77 -3.03 2.95
N VAL A 578 8.22 -4.24 2.84
CA VAL A 578 6.94 -4.53 2.20
C VAL A 578 6.17 -5.53 3.04
N CYS A 579 4.84 -5.42 3.02
CA CYS A 579 3.97 -6.34 3.74
C CYS A 579 2.87 -6.87 2.80
N VAL A 580 2.45 -8.11 2.97
CA VAL A 580 1.34 -8.72 2.22
C VAL A 580 0.47 -9.55 3.15
N PRO A 581 -0.77 -9.89 2.76
CA PRO A 581 -1.52 -10.93 3.43
C PRO A 581 -0.64 -12.19 3.61
N PRO A 582 -0.60 -12.82 4.80
CA PRO A 582 0.35 -13.92 5.08
C PRO A 582 0.31 -15.07 4.06
N SER A 583 -0.83 -15.32 3.42
CA SER A 583 -0.98 -16.30 2.34
C SER A 583 -0.20 -15.97 1.05
N CYS A 584 0.13 -14.70 0.83
CA CYS A 584 0.85 -14.22 -0.35
C CYS A 584 2.37 -14.14 -0.11
N LEU A 585 2.82 -14.18 1.14
CA LEU A 585 4.21 -14.00 1.52
C LEU A 585 5.17 -15.02 0.88
N PRO A 586 4.86 -16.35 0.82
CA PRO A 586 5.78 -17.31 0.19
C PRO A 586 6.10 -16.94 -1.27
N LYS A 587 5.06 -16.58 -2.03
CA LYS A 587 5.20 -16.17 -3.43
C LYS A 587 6.03 -14.89 -3.54
N LEU A 588 5.73 -13.86 -2.74
CA LEU A 588 6.44 -12.59 -2.79
C LEU A 588 7.93 -12.76 -2.50
N VAL A 589 8.28 -13.48 -1.43
CA VAL A 589 9.68 -13.69 -1.04
C VAL A 589 10.43 -14.53 -2.07
N TYR A 590 9.82 -15.60 -2.59
CA TYR A 590 10.41 -16.43 -3.63
C TYR A 590 10.71 -15.65 -4.91
N GLU A 591 9.71 -14.91 -5.43
CA GLU A 591 9.89 -14.11 -6.64
C GLU A 591 10.91 -12.99 -6.44
N THR A 592 10.95 -12.37 -5.26
CA THR A 592 11.93 -11.34 -4.90
C THR A 592 13.33 -11.91 -4.83
N LYS A 593 13.56 -13.00 -4.10
CA LYS A 593 14.88 -13.65 -3.99
C LYS A 593 15.41 -14.07 -5.37
N LYS A 594 14.54 -14.61 -6.23
CA LYS A 594 14.89 -14.96 -7.62
C LYS A 594 15.27 -13.73 -8.45
N ASP A 595 14.53 -12.64 -8.32
CA ASP A 595 14.79 -11.37 -9.01
C ASP A 595 16.15 -10.79 -8.56
N LEU A 596 16.39 -10.70 -7.25
CA LEU A 596 17.64 -10.21 -6.66
C LEU A 596 18.87 -11.05 -7.05
N ALA A 597 18.72 -12.38 -7.12
CA ALA A 597 19.80 -13.25 -7.59
C ALA A 597 20.19 -12.98 -9.06
N SER A 598 19.29 -12.43 -9.87
CA SER A 598 19.51 -12.21 -11.32
C SER A 598 20.24 -10.90 -11.65
N ILE A 599 20.30 -9.95 -10.71
CA ILE A 599 20.83 -8.58 -10.97
C ILE A 599 22.29 -8.40 -10.54
N GLY A 600 22.92 -9.41 -9.93
CA GLY A 600 24.33 -9.37 -9.52
C GLY A 600 24.62 -8.43 -8.34
N ILE A 601 23.62 -8.15 -7.50
CA ILE A 601 23.74 -7.32 -6.29
C ILE A 601 23.74 -8.21 -5.05
N THR A 602 24.69 -7.97 -4.14
CA THR A 602 24.67 -8.60 -2.81
C THR A 602 23.46 -8.08 -2.03
N SER A 603 22.61 -9.01 -1.61
CA SER A 603 21.44 -8.69 -0.80
C SER A 603 21.18 -9.77 0.24
N THR A 604 20.54 -9.36 1.32
CA THR A 604 20.09 -10.25 2.40
C THR A 604 18.59 -10.06 2.62
N ILE A 605 17.92 -11.10 3.08
CA ILE A 605 16.50 -11.05 3.43
C ILE A 605 16.32 -11.38 4.90
N VAL A 606 15.55 -10.53 5.58
CA VAL A 606 15.12 -10.71 6.95
C VAL A 606 13.66 -10.29 7.06
N GLY A 607 12.84 -10.96 7.86
CA GLY A 607 11.44 -10.57 7.93
C GLY A 607 10.66 -11.02 9.13
N HIS A 608 9.72 -10.17 9.53
CA HIS A 608 8.62 -10.46 10.43
C HIS A 608 7.58 -11.32 9.69
N VAL A 609 7.95 -12.57 9.37
CA VAL A 609 7.10 -13.42 8.53
C VAL A 609 5.82 -13.87 9.25
N GLY A 610 5.78 -13.69 10.57
CA GLY A 610 4.61 -13.89 11.41
C GLY A 610 3.40 -13.01 11.05
N ASP A 611 3.62 -11.81 10.51
CA ASP A 611 2.55 -10.87 10.15
C ASP A 611 2.57 -10.44 8.68
N GLY A 612 3.34 -11.15 7.85
CA GLY A 612 3.34 -10.95 6.40
C GLY A 612 4.38 -9.93 5.89
N ASN A 613 5.31 -9.51 6.74
CA ASN A 613 6.30 -8.47 6.43
C ASN A 613 7.71 -9.04 6.24
N PHE A 614 8.45 -8.48 5.28
CA PHE A 614 9.90 -8.72 5.18
C PHE A 614 10.64 -7.53 4.58
N HIS A 615 11.95 -7.58 4.76
CA HIS A 615 12.94 -6.62 4.31
C HIS A 615 13.96 -7.33 3.43
N ALA A 616 14.28 -6.73 2.30
CA ALA A 616 15.51 -6.98 1.57
C ALA A 616 16.48 -5.82 1.81
N LEU A 617 17.75 -6.12 2.10
CA LEU A 617 18.81 -5.13 2.26
C LEU A 617 19.75 -5.25 1.07
N LEU A 618 19.73 -4.26 0.16
CA LEU A 618 20.49 -4.32 -1.08
C LEU A 618 21.72 -3.41 -0.99
N LEU A 619 22.92 -3.98 -1.16
CA LEU A 619 24.18 -3.26 -1.04
C LEU A 619 24.64 -2.70 -2.40
N PHE A 620 25.12 -1.46 -2.41
CA PHE A 620 25.64 -0.80 -3.61
C PHE A 620 26.81 0.14 -3.29
N LYS A 621 27.68 0.39 -4.27
CA LYS A 621 28.90 1.22 -4.11
C LYS A 621 28.95 2.41 -5.05
N ASN A 622 28.17 2.40 -6.14
CA ASN A 622 28.23 3.39 -7.21
C ASN A 622 26.85 3.59 -7.84
N ASP A 623 26.74 4.61 -8.71
CA ASP A 623 25.48 4.99 -9.35
C ASP A 623 24.93 3.94 -10.32
N GLU A 624 25.79 3.12 -10.94
CA GLU A 624 25.35 2.03 -11.81
C GLU A 624 24.65 0.92 -11.00
N GLU A 625 25.25 0.52 -9.88
CA GLU A 625 24.64 -0.43 -8.94
C GLU A 625 23.39 0.15 -8.30
N LEU A 626 23.40 1.43 -7.93
CA LEU A 626 22.23 2.12 -7.38
C LEU A 626 21.04 2.07 -8.34
N LYS A 627 21.27 2.21 -9.66
CA LYS A 627 20.19 2.06 -10.66
C LYS A 627 19.61 0.65 -10.68
N LYS A 628 20.47 -0.39 -10.66
CA LYS A 628 20.03 -1.80 -10.60
C LYS A 628 19.24 -2.09 -9.32
N VAL A 629 19.71 -1.57 -8.19
CA VAL A 629 19.02 -1.64 -6.90
C VAL A 629 17.66 -0.98 -6.99
N SER A 630 17.60 0.26 -7.46
CA SER A 630 16.35 1.02 -7.61
C SER A 630 15.32 0.25 -8.43
N ASP A 631 15.71 -0.22 -9.62
CA ASP A 631 14.81 -0.98 -10.51
C ASP A 631 14.26 -2.25 -9.82
N ALA A 632 15.08 -2.94 -9.03
CA ALA A 632 14.69 -4.13 -8.29
C ALA A 632 13.75 -3.81 -7.12
N VAL A 633 14.01 -2.73 -6.38
CA VAL A 633 13.14 -2.25 -5.30
C VAL A 633 11.76 -1.87 -5.84
N HIS A 634 11.69 -1.12 -6.93
CA HIS A 634 10.41 -0.78 -7.57
C HIS A 634 9.62 -2.03 -7.96
N ARG A 635 10.27 -3.02 -8.59
CA ARG A 635 9.61 -4.31 -8.92
C ARG A 635 9.10 -5.03 -7.68
N MET A 636 9.88 -5.05 -6.60
CA MET A 636 9.49 -5.68 -5.34
C MET A 636 8.26 -4.99 -4.71
N VAL A 637 8.26 -3.66 -4.65
CA VAL A 637 7.16 -2.88 -4.09
C VAL A 637 5.89 -3.06 -4.91
N HIS A 638 5.96 -2.95 -6.24
CA HIS A 638 4.79 -3.18 -7.10
C HIS A 638 4.26 -4.60 -6.98
N ARG A 639 5.15 -5.62 -6.87
CA ARG A 639 4.75 -7.00 -6.64
C ARG A 639 3.99 -7.16 -5.30
N ALA A 640 4.40 -6.46 -4.25
CA ALA A 640 3.70 -6.48 -2.97
C ALA A 640 2.31 -5.83 -3.08
N VAL A 641 2.21 -4.65 -3.68
CA VAL A 641 0.93 -3.95 -3.91
C VAL A 641 -0.02 -4.78 -4.78
N ASP A 642 0.48 -5.39 -5.86
CA ASP A 642 -0.31 -6.28 -6.74
C ASP A 642 -0.84 -7.54 -6.01
N LEU A 643 -0.24 -7.90 -4.87
CA LEU A 643 -0.64 -9.01 -4.01
C LEU A 643 -1.55 -8.57 -2.85
N ASP A 644 -2.20 -7.40 -2.98
CA ASP A 644 -3.05 -6.78 -1.95
C ASP A 644 -2.27 -6.41 -0.67
N GLY A 645 -0.98 -6.09 -0.86
CA GLY A 645 -0.05 -5.69 0.18
C GLY A 645 0.21 -4.19 0.24
N SER A 646 1.26 -3.83 0.98
CA SER A 646 1.69 -2.47 1.22
C SER A 646 3.15 -2.25 0.78
N CYS A 647 3.44 -1.04 0.31
CA CYS A 647 4.79 -0.57 0.03
C CYS A 647 5.61 -0.32 1.30
N THR A 648 4.99 -0.41 2.47
CA THR A 648 5.64 -0.21 3.77
C THR A 648 4.92 -0.98 4.86
N GLY A 649 5.56 -1.97 5.47
CA GLY A 649 5.02 -2.68 6.61
C GLY A 649 5.11 -1.83 7.89
N GLU A 650 6.28 -1.23 8.13
CA GLU A 650 6.61 -0.65 9.44
C GLU A 650 7.51 0.58 9.43
N HIS A 651 8.23 0.85 8.35
CA HIS A 651 9.18 1.96 8.31
C HIS A 651 8.50 3.32 8.13
N GLY A 652 7.25 3.35 7.66
CA GLY A 652 6.57 4.57 7.21
C GLY A 652 6.86 4.90 5.75
N VAL A 653 6.47 6.09 5.31
CA VAL A 653 6.57 6.55 3.92
C VAL A 653 7.72 7.52 3.73
N GLY A 654 7.84 8.49 4.64
CA GLY A 654 8.86 9.52 4.64
C GLY A 654 8.95 10.24 3.29
N ILE A 655 10.18 10.33 2.78
CA ILE A 655 10.49 10.83 1.43
C ILE A 655 10.41 9.70 0.41
N GLY A 656 10.84 8.49 0.82
CA GLY A 656 11.19 7.39 -0.07
C GLY A 656 10.07 6.68 -0.78
N LYS A 657 8.89 6.63 -0.16
CA LYS A 657 7.80 5.75 -0.63
C LYS A 657 6.55 6.50 -1.06
N LYS A 658 6.61 7.84 -1.10
CA LYS A 658 5.48 8.70 -1.45
C LYS A 658 4.89 8.34 -2.81
N GLU A 659 5.72 7.93 -3.77
CA GLU A 659 5.27 7.60 -5.13
C GLU A 659 4.32 6.40 -5.19
N TYR A 660 4.44 5.44 -4.26
CA TYR A 660 3.65 4.21 -4.26
C TYR A 660 2.26 4.39 -3.66
N LEU A 661 1.99 5.48 -2.92
CA LEU A 661 0.72 5.66 -2.22
C LEU A 661 -0.48 5.78 -3.15
N TYR A 662 -0.31 6.26 -4.38
CA TYR A 662 -1.41 6.26 -5.35
C TYR A 662 -1.75 4.83 -5.80
N ASP A 663 -0.74 3.98 -5.96
CA ASP A 663 -0.93 2.58 -6.35
C ASP A 663 -1.54 1.77 -5.20
N GLU A 664 -1.12 2.01 -3.96
CA GLU A 664 -1.62 1.31 -2.77
C GLU A 664 -2.99 1.82 -2.28
N LEU A 665 -3.14 3.14 -2.08
CA LEU A 665 -4.31 3.72 -1.39
C LEU A 665 -5.38 4.24 -2.36
N GLY A 666 -5.00 4.48 -3.61
CA GLY A 666 -5.85 5.13 -4.61
C GLY A 666 -5.98 6.64 -4.44
N GLU A 667 -6.36 7.33 -5.52
CA GLU A 667 -6.45 8.79 -5.61
C GLU A 667 -7.37 9.42 -4.56
N GLY A 668 -8.52 8.80 -4.27
CA GLY A 668 -9.49 9.32 -3.31
C GLY A 668 -8.96 9.35 -1.87
N THR A 669 -8.28 8.29 -1.45
CA THR A 669 -7.67 8.19 -0.12
C THR A 669 -6.53 9.18 0.02
N VAL A 670 -5.65 9.28 -1.00
CA VAL A 670 -4.56 10.26 -1.02
C VAL A 670 -5.10 11.70 -0.98
N ALA A 671 -6.17 12.00 -1.71
CA ALA A 671 -6.80 13.31 -1.68
C ALA A 671 -7.37 13.66 -0.30
N LEU A 672 -7.96 12.68 0.41
CA LEU A 672 -8.41 12.85 1.79
C LEU A 672 -7.22 13.14 2.73
N MET A 673 -6.12 12.39 2.63
CA MET A 673 -4.90 12.64 3.41
C MET A 673 -4.38 14.07 3.21
N LYS A 674 -4.28 14.51 1.95
CA LYS A 674 -3.85 15.89 1.62
C LYS A 674 -4.82 16.94 2.15
N THR A 675 -6.12 16.67 2.09
CA THR A 675 -7.15 17.58 2.64
C THR A 675 -6.99 17.74 4.14
N LEU A 676 -6.81 16.65 4.88
CA LEU A 676 -6.59 16.68 6.33
C LEU A 676 -5.32 17.47 6.67
N LYS A 677 -4.21 17.22 5.97
CA LYS A 677 -2.96 17.98 6.12
C LYS A 677 -3.18 19.47 5.92
N LYS A 678 -3.86 19.86 4.85
CA LYS A 678 -4.12 21.28 4.52
C LYS A 678 -5.01 21.96 5.56
N VAL A 679 -5.98 21.24 6.12
CA VAL A 679 -6.89 21.78 7.16
C VAL A 679 -6.15 21.95 8.48
N ILE A 680 -5.34 20.98 8.88
CA ILE A 680 -4.63 20.99 10.16
C ILE A 680 -3.41 21.94 10.11
N ASP A 681 -2.69 21.94 8.99
CA ASP A 681 -1.49 22.74 8.75
C ASP A 681 -1.60 23.56 7.45
N PRO A 682 -2.38 24.67 7.45
CA PRO A 682 -2.61 25.47 6.25
C PRO A 682 -1.35 26.17 5.73
N LEU A 683 -0.33 26.36 6.58
CA LEU A 683 0.96 26.93 6.18
C LEU A 683 1.95 25.87 5.70
N ASN A 684 1.61 24.58 5.84
CA ASN A 684 2.46 23.46 5.48
C ASN A 684 3.87 23.57 6.12
N ILE A 685 3.94 23.93 7.40
CA ILE A 685 5.19 24.05 8.15
C ILE A 685 5.60 22.75 8.85
N MET A 686 4.67 21.83 9.13
CA MET A 686 4.96 20.57 9.81
C MET A 686 5.49 19.52 8.83
N ASN A 687 6.78 19.23 8.95
CA ASN A 687 7.54 18.22 8.21
C ASN A 687 7.23 18.17 6.69
N PRO A 688 7.31 19.30 5.96
CA PRO A 688 6.91 19.35 4.57
C PRO A 688 7.81 18.48 3.67
N GLY A 689 7.24 18.08 2.53
CA GLY A 689 7.92 17.23 1.54
C GLY A 689 7.92 15.73 1.87
N LYS A 690 7.37 15.33 3.02
CA LYS A 690 7.24 13.92 3.47
C LYS A 690 5.79 13.45 3.54
N LEU A 691 5.61 12.14 3.61
CA LEU A 691 4.37 11.34 3.60
C LEU A 691 3.51 11.49 2.33
N TYR A 692 3.24 12.70 1.85
CA TYR A 692 2.25 12.94 0.81
C TYR A 692 2.87 12.86 -0.59
N PRO A 693 2.24 12.17 -1.56
CA PRO A 693 2.73 12.12 -2.93
C PRO A 693 2.84 13.52 -3.53
N ASP A 694 3.93 13.78 -4.24
CA ASP A 694 4.07 15.02 -5.00
C ASP A 694 2.98 15.09 -6.08
N GLN A 695 2.75 16.28 -6.66
CA GLN A 695 1.82 16.38 -7.79
C GLN A 695 2.30 15.44 -8.91
N PRO A 696 1.39 14.70 -9.57
CA PRO A 696 1.79 13.84 -10.68
C PRO A 696 2.53 14.70 -11.70
N LYS A 697 3.81 14.40 -11.93
CA LYS A 697 4.47 14.89 -13.14
C LYS A 697 3.68 14.27 -14.28
N ASP A 698 3.21 15.09 -15.22
CA ASP A 698 2.56 14.60 -16.44
C ASP A 698 3.36 13.40 -16.96
N ARG A 699 2.76 12.20 -16.96
CA ARG A 699 3.38 10.95 -17.46
C ARG A 699 3.55 10.98 -19.00
N LYS A 700 3.89 12.14 -19.57
CA LYS A 700 4.13 12.38 -21.00
C LYS A 700 5.60 12.61 -21.35
N SER A 701 6.53 12.45 -20.41
CA SER A 701 7.96 12.43 -20.73
C SER A 701 8.61 11.17 -20.17
N HIS A 702 8.62 10.10 -20.97
CA HIS A 702 9.81 9.31 -21.31
C HIS A 702 9.44 8.24 -22.33
#